data_AF-A0A4S4EKH8-F1
#
_entry.id   AF-A0A4S4EKH8-F1
#
_cell.length_a   1.000
_cell.length_b   1.000
_cell.length_c   1.000
_cell.angle_alpha   90.00
_cell.angle_beta   90.00
_cell.angle_gamma   90.00
#
_symmetry.space_group_name_H-M   'P 1'
#
loop_
_entity.id
_entity.type
_entity.pdbx_description
1 polymer ?
#
loop_
_entity_poly.entity_id
_entity_poly.type
_entity_poly.pdbx_seq_one_letter_code
_entity_poly.pdbx_strand_id
1 'polypeptide(L)'
;MASQSVIGFVGLDQLSLQLASSLLRSGYAVQAFETCSPLLDEFTNQGGIRCACPVEAGKDVVALVVLISHADQINDLLFGHESALKGLRKDAVIILHSTILPAHIQKLEKRLTGNLFSLDKKNIYIEFSFILLVNFSVQSEDLERVFVVDIYVSKGMSEVLNGKIMIISSGQSDAITRARPILSAMSERLYVFEGALGAGSKIKMVIELLEGIHFVSSVEAISLGAQAGIHPWMIYDIISNAAGNSWVFKNHVPQLLRDNQTKHLLNTFVQNLLKPNQTKLSLVSPIKWGQSHESFSSISLYQGLDESIMPDGFLSNLKGIVLDMAKSCTFPLPLLAVACQQLIAGSSHGHGNDGDDTLIKAWEKVYGVNITNAVNAETYSPEELANQITTESKSVNRIGFIGLGAMGFGMATHLLRSNFCVIAYDVYKPTLSQFANEGGLIGSSPAEVSKDVDVLVIMVTNEAQAESVLYGDLGAVSDEPKDLKLVDAPVSGGVKRASMGTLTIIASGTDEALKHSGSVLSALSEKLYVIKGGCGAGSGVKMVNQLLAGVHIASAAEAMAFGARLGLNTRLLFDVITNSGGTSWMFENRVPHMVDNDYTPLSSLDIFVKDLGIVSRECSYRKVPLHIATVAYQLFLSGAVEGVKIFSLIISICCIP
;
A
#
# COMPACT_ATOMS: atom_id res chain seq x y z
N MET A 1 28.32 24.75 -32.68
CA MET A 1 27.88 23.51 -32.00
C MET A 1 27.90 23.82 -30.51
N ALA A 2 26.74 23.89 -29.84
CA ALA A 2 26.71 24.09 -28.40
C ALA A 2 27.43 22.90 -27.74
N SER A 3 28.35 23.16 -26.80
CA SER A 3 29.11 22.09 -26.14
C SER A 3 28.14 21.09 -25.50
N GLN A 4 28.16 19.85 -25.98
CA GLN A 4 27.35 18.77 -25.43
C GLN A 4 27.72 18.59 -23.95
N SER A 5 26.76 18.76 -23.04
CA SER A 5 27.04 18.63 -21.60
C SER A 5 27.34 17.17 -21.26
N VAL A 6 28.46 16.92 -20.58
CA VAL A 6 28.90 15.58 -20.18
C VAL A 6 28.37 15.24 -18.80
N ILE A 7 27.77 14.06 -18.63
CA ILE A 7 27.29 13.51 -17.35
C ILE A 7 28.14 12.30 -16.97
N GLY A 8 28.62 12.27 -15.73
CA GLY A 8 29.36 11.14 -15.18
C GLY A 8 28.47 10.21 -14.37
N PHE A 9 28.70 8.91 -14.46
CA PHE A 9 28.15 7.89 -13.57
C PHE A 9 29.28 7.16 -12.85
N VAL A 10 29.13 6.97 -11.55
CA VAL A 10 29.99 6.11 -10.75
C VAL A 10 29.11 5.06 -10.08
N GLY A 11 29.24 3.83 -10.54
CA GLY A 11 28.33 2.74 -10.25
C GLY A 11 27.17 2.67 -11.25
N LEU A 12 26.88 1.47 -11.75
CA LEU A 12 25.72 1.15 -12.57
C LEU A 12 25.06 -0.14 -12.04
N ASP A 13 23.76 -0.06 -11.79
CA ASP A 13 22.84 -1.18 -11.75
C ASP A 13 21.90 -1.12 -12.96
N GLN A 14 20.94 -2.04 -13.06
CA GLN A 14 19.97 -2.05 -14.16
C GLN A 14 19.18 -0.74 -14.24
N LEU A 15 18.80 -0.16 -13.10
CA LEU A 15 18.02 1.07 -13.06
C LEU A 15 18.86 2.28 -13.48
N SER A 16 20.07 2.42 -12.95
CA SER A 16 21.01 3.51 -13.27
C SER A 16 21.48 3.43 -14.72
N LEU A 17 21.60 2.22 -15.28
CA LEU A 17 21.81 2.03 -16.71
C LEU A 17 20.66 2.64 -17.52
N GLN A 18 19.40 2.40 -17.15
CA GLN A 18 18.24 3.02 -17.83
C GLN A 18 18.23 4.55 -17.73
N LEU A 19 18.70 5.12 -16.60
CA LEU A 19 18.88 6.57 -16.45
C LEU A 19 19.94 7.09 -17.43
N ALA A 20 21.09 6.42 -17.50
CA ALA A 20 22.17 6.75 -18.42
C ALA A 20 21.72 6.65 -19.89
N SER A 21 20.96 5.60 -20.24
CA SER A 21 20.33 5.44 -21.56
C SER A 21 19.40 6.60 -21.91
N SER A 22 18.62 7.08 -20.93
CA SER A 22 17.67 8.18 -21.12
C SER A 22 18.38 9.51 -21.39
N LEU A 23 19.52 9.75 -20.72
CA LEU A 23 20.38 10.89 -20.97
C LEU A 23 21.03 10.84 -22.36
N LEU A 24 21.54 9.69 -22.78
CA LEU A 24 22.09 9.49 -24.13
C LEU A 24 21.04 9.80 -25.20
N ARG A 25 19.81 9.27 -25.06
CA ARG A 25 18.69 9.57 -25.96
C ARG A 25 18.29 11.05 -25.96
N SER A 26 18.47 11.74 -24.84
CA SER A 26 18.21 13.17 -24.70
C SER A 26 19.35 14.06 -25.23
N GLY A 27 20.39 13.45 -25.81
CA GLY A 27 21.51 14.17 -26.44
C GLY A 27 22.64 14.55 -25.51
N TYR A 28 22.67 14.06 -24.26
CA TYR A 28 23.84 14.22 -23.39
C TYR A 28 24.97 13.27 -23.80
N ALA A 29 26.21 13.69 -23.58
CA ALA A 29 27.33 12.73 -23.55
C ALA A 29 27.37 12.11 -22.15
N VAL A 30 27.48 10.80 -22.06
CA VAL A 30 27.48 10.09 -20.76
C VAL A 30 28.73 9.23 -20.66
N GLN A 31 29.44 9.35 -19.55
CA GLN A 31 30.60 8.54 -19.22
C GLN A 31 30.39 7.82 -17.89
N ALA A 32 30.86 6.57 -17.76
CA ALA A 32 30.57 5.75 -16.58
C ALA A 32 31.75 4.88 -16.16
N PHE A 33 31.92 4.77 -14.84
CA PHE A 33 32.77 3.77 -14.20
C PHE A 33 31.90 2.74 -13.46
N GLU A 34 32.07 1.47 -13.76
CA GLU A 34 31.43 0.34 -13.08
C GLU A 34 32.38 -0.88 -13.08
N THR A 35 32.30 -1.70 -12.05
CA THR A 35 33.08 -2.94 -11.90
C THR A 35 32.46 -4.14 -12.64
N CYS A 36 31.13 -4.16 -12.79
CA CYS A 36 30.36 -5.18 -13.50
C CYS A 36 30.48 -5.03 -15.03
N SER A 37 31.20 -5.94 -15.69
CA SER A 37 31.46 -5.87 -17.13
C SER A 37 30.21 -5.92 -18.02
N PRO A 38 29.21 -6.80 -17.80
CA PRO A 38 28.04 -6.88 -18.68
C PRO A 38 27.24 -5.58 -18.79
N LEU A 39 27.08 -4.83 -17.70
CA LEU A 39 26.38 -3.55 -17.70
C LEU A 39 27.16 -2.49 -18.48
N LEU A 40 28.49 -2.50 -18.41
CA LEU A 40 29.33 -1.59 -19.19
C LEU A 40 29.33 -1.91 -20.68
N ASP A 41 29.26 -3.18 -21.05
CA ASP A 41 29.18 -3.59 -22.45
C ASP A 41 27.85 -3.10 -23.05
N GLU A 42 26.74 -3.26 -22.33
CA GLU A 42 25.44 -2.72 -22.73
C GLU A 42 25.45 -1.19 -22.81
N PHE A 43 25.98 -0.51 -21.80
CA PHE A 43 26.13 0.95 -21.78
C PHE A 43 26.93 1.48 -22.98
N THR A 44 28.05 0.83 -23.31
CA THR A 44 28.93 1.24 -24.42
C THR A 44 28.23 1.02 -25.76
N ASN A 45 27.49 -0.08 -25.91
CA ASN A 45 26.69 -0.36 -27.12
C ASN A 45 25.62 0.71 -27.39
N GLN A 46 25.17 1.42 -26.34
CA GLN A 46 24.22 2.53 -26.45
C GLN A 46 24.90 3.89 -26.74
N GLY A 47 26.22 3.92 -26.89
CA GLY A 47 27.01 5.13 -27.15
C GLY A 47 27.60 5.78 -25.90
N GLY A 48 27.56 5.11 -24.75
CA GLY A 48 28.22 5.55 -23.52
C GLY A 48 29.74 5.42 -23.57
N ILE A 49 30.45 6.24 -22.79
CA ILE A 49 31.92 6.25 -22.70
C ILE A 49 32.35 5.50 -21.43
N ARG A 50 33.06 4.39 -21.58
CA ARG A 50 33.62 3.63 -20.46
C ARG A 50 34.81 4.35 -19.85
N CYS A 51 34.80 4.54 -18.54
CA CYS A 51 35.92 5.08 -17.76
C CYS A 51 36.69 3.94 -17.07
N ALA A 52 38.01 4.10 -16.94
CA ALA A 52 38.88 3.14 -16.27
C ALA A 52 38.88 3.28 -14.75
N CYS A 53 38.54 4.46 -14.22
CA CYS A 53 38.48 4.74 -12.78
C CYS A 53 37.41 5.79 -12.43
N PRO A 54 37.02 5.91 -11.14
CA PRO A 54 36.05 6.91 -10.69
C PRO A 54 36.46 8.37 -11.00
N VAL A 55 37.76 8.67 -10.96
CA VAL A 55 38.29 10.01 -11.26
C VAL A 55 37.98 10.41 -12.70
N GLU A 56 38.13 9.48 -13.64
CA GLU A 56 37.83 9.72 -15.05
C GLU A 56 36.33 9.94 -15.27
N ALA A 57 35.48 9.18 -14.58
CA ALA A 57 34.03 9.37 -14.65
C ALA A 57 33.59 10.75 -14.13
N GLY A 58 34.30 11.31 -13.13
CA GLY A 58 34.06 12.66 -12.60
C GLY A 58 34.64 13.80 -13.43
N LYS A 59 35.47 13.52 -14.44
CA LYS A 59 36.24 14.53 -15.17
C LYS A 59 35.38 15.34 -16.14
N ASP A 60 35.44 16.67 -16.04
CA ASP A 60 34.78 17.62 -16.96
C ASP A 60 33.24 17.46 -17.08
N VAL A 61 32.58 16.89 -16.05
CA VAL A 61 31.13 16.62 -16.06
C VAL A 61 30.31 17.74 -15.44
N VAL A 62 29.12 18.06 -15.98
CA VAL A 62 28.22 19.07 -15.38
C VAL A 62 27.51 18.48 -14.17
N ALA A 63 27.33 17.15 -14.16
CA ALA A 63 26.84 16.41 -13.03
C ALA A 63 27.49 15.03 -12.93
N LEU A 64 27.61 14.56 -11.70
CA LEU A 64 28.10 13.23 -11.36
C LEU A 64 27.02 12.48 -10.60
N VAL A 65 26.46 11.45 -11.21
CA VAL A 65 25.53 10.51 -10.58
C VAL A 65 26.35 9.45 -9.86
N VAL A 66 26.12 9.31 -8.56
CA VAL A 66 26.86 8.37 -7.72
C VAL A 66 25.87 7.34 -7.19
N LEU A 67 25.97 6.11 -7.69
CA LEU A 67 25.22 4.98 -7.15
C LEU A 67 26.00 4.42 -5.96
N ILE A 68 25.37 4.38 -4.78
CA ILE A 68 26.00 3.83 -3.58
C ILE A 68 25.16 2.69 -3.02
N SER A 69 25.83 1.55 -2.86
CA SER A 69 25.26 0.36 -2.21
C SER A 69 25.56 0.31 -0.71
N HIS A 70 26.70 0.86 -0.24
CA HIS A 70 27.12 0.80 1.17
C HIS A 70 27.77 2.10 1.66
N ALA A 71 27.46 2.52 2.89
CA ALA A 71 27.99 3.75 3.49
C ALA A 71 29.53 3.78 3.62
N ASP A 72 30.16 2.62 3.76
CA ASP A 72 31.61 2.52 3.90
C ASP A 72 32.32 2.75 2.54
N GLN A 73 31.69 2.33 1.43
CA GLN A 73 32.21 2.53 0.08
C GLN A 73 32.16 4.00 -0.37
N ILE A 74 31.20 4.80 0.15
CA ILE A 74 31.11 6.25 -0.10
C ILE A 74 32.41 6.96 0.23
N ASN A 75 33.01 6.61 1.36
CA ASN A 75 34.12 7.39 1.90
C ASN A 75 35.35 7.25 1.02
N ASP A 76 35.64 6.04 0.58
CA ASP A 76 36.77 5.79 -0.30
C ASP A 76 36.50 6.32 -1.71
N LEU A 77 35.27 6.19 -2.20
CA LEU A 77 34.88 6.65 -3.54
C LEU A 77 34.88 8.18 -3.70
N LEU A 78 34.40 8.89 -2.69
CA LEU A 78 34.27 10.36 -2.72
C LEU A 78 35.43 11.06 -2.02
N PHE A 79 36.10 10.45 -1.03
CA PHE A 79 37.14 11.12 -0.25
C PHE A 79 38.49 10.36 -0.22
N GLY A 80 38.59 9.21 -0.89
CA GLY A 80 39.83 8.45 -0.98
C GLY A 80 40.85 9.01 -1.96
N HIS A 81 41.97 8.28 -2.12
CA HIS A 81 43.09 8.71 -2.96
C HIS A 81 42.71 8.83 -4.45
N GLU A 82 41.83 7.96 -4.96
CA GLU A 82 41.27 8.00 -6.31
C GLU A 82 39.83 8.54 -6.33
N SER A 83 39.58 9.58 -5.53
CA SER A 83 38.25 10.18 -5.39
C SER A 83 37.68 10.71 -6.71
N ALA A 84 36.43 10.37 -6.99
CA ALA A 84 35.67 10.93 -8.11
C ALA A 84 35.51 12.45 -8.05
N LEU A 85 35.67 13.06 -6.86
CA LEU A 85 35.58 14.51 -6.68
C LEU A 85 36.77 15.26 -7.29
N LYS A 86 37.94 14.62 -7.44
CA LYS A 86 39.15 15.27 -7.98
C LYS A 86 39.01 15.67 -9.45
N GLY A 87 38.07 15.05 -10.19
CA GLY A 87 37.78 15.39 -11.58
C GLY A 87 36.70 16.46 -11.75
N LEU A 88 35.96 16.80 -10.69
CA LEU A 88 34.81 17.69 -10.78
C LEU A 88 35.22 19.12 -11.07
N ARG A 89 34.49 19.76 -11.98
CA ARG A 89 34.59 21.20 -12.23
C ARG A 89 33.79 21.97 -11.18
N LYS A 90 34.19 23.23 -10.97
CA LYS A 90 33.41 24.23 -10.24
C LYS A 90 31.96 24.28 -10.71
N ASP A 91 31.04 24.41 -9.76
CA ASP A 91 29.58 24.46 -9.96
C ASP A 91 28.94 23.17 -10.48
N ALA A 92 29.65 22.03 -10.50
CA ALA A 92 29.06 20.74 -10.82
C ALA A 92 28.01 20.31 -9.79
N VAL A 93 27.07 19.48 -10.25
CA VAL A 93 26.04 18.87 -9.40
C VAL A 93 26.42 17.43 -9.08
N ILE A 94 26.50 17.08 -7.80
CA ILE A 94 26.54 15.68 -7.35
C ILE A 94 25.11 15.21 -7.13
N ILE A 95 24.75 14.12 -7.80
CA ILE A 95 23.46 13.46 -7.68
C ILE A 95 23.68 12.14 -6.93
N LEU A 96 23.26 12.08 -5.67
CA LEU A 96 23.37 10.89 -4.85
C LEU A 96 22.18 9.97 -5.14
N HIS A 97 22.45 8.85 -5.82
CA HIS A 97 21.47 7.81 -6.09
C HIS A 97 21.72 6.65 -5.13
N SER A 98 21.11 6.64 -3.95
CA SER A 98 21.49 5.67 -2.90
C SER A 98 20.39 5.40 -1.90
N THR A 99 20.15 4.12 -1.60
CA THR A 99 19.25 3.72 -0.51
C THR A 99 20.04 3.69 0.80
N ILE A 100 20.37 4.85 1.36
CA ILE A 100 21.00 4.97 2.68
C ILE A 100 20.14 5.82 3.64
N LEU A 101 20.39 5.64 4.94
CA LEU A 101 19.65 6.36 5.98
C LEU A 101 19.74 7.88 5.80
N PRO A 102 18.64 8.63 6.02
CA PRO A 102 18.64 10.10 5.92
C PRO A 102 19.76 10.78 6.72
N ALA A 103 20.08 10.26 7.91
CA ALA A 103 21.17 10.77 8.74
C ALA A 103 22.55 10.64 8.07
N HIS A 104 22.79 9.59 7.29
CA HIS A 104 24.03 9.42 6.54
C HIS A 104 24.09 10.37 5.34
N ILE A 105 22.98 10.56 4.62
CA ILE A 105 22.90 11.53 3.51
C ILE A 105 23.20 12.94 4.02
N GLN A 106 22.63 13.34 5.15
CA GLN A 106 22.89 14.65 5.75
C GLN A 106 24.33 14.81 6.24
N LYS A 107 24.95 13.76 6.78
CA LYS A 107 26.39 13.78 7.12
C LYS A 107 27.25 13.94 5.87
N LEU A 108 26.87 13.29 4.77
CA LEU A 108 27.57 13.40 3.50
C LEU A 108 27.43 14.81 2.89
N GLU A 109 26.22 15.38 2.89
CA GLU A 109 25.94 16.75 2.48
C GLU A 109 26.86 17.74 3.19
N LYS A 110 26.96 17.63 4.53
CA LYS A 110 27.82 18.50 5.34
C LYS A 110 29.29 18.40 4.97
N ARG A 111 29.79 17.18 4.70
CA ARG A 111 31.18 16.98 4.25
C ARG A 111 31.42 17.51 2.84
N LEU A 112 30.47 17.35 1.93
CA LEU A 112 30.60 17.82 0.55
C LEU A 112 30.48 19.35 0.40
N THR A 113 29.68 19.99 1.25
CA THR A 113 29.37 21.43 1.15
C THR A 113 30.19 22.31 2.10
N GLY A 114 31.00 21.73 2.99
CA GLY A 114 31.83 22.47 3.95
C GLY A 114 31.07 23.17 5.09
N ASN A 115 29.73 23.01 5.17
CA ASN A 115 28.89 23.62 6.20
C ASN A 115 28.98 22.85 7.53
N LEU A 116 30.01 23.12 8.35
CA LEU A 116 30.04 22.77 9.77
C LEU A 116 29.27 23.83 10.58
N PHE A 117 28.03 23.57 11.02
CA PHE A 117 27.33 24.46 11.95
C PHE A 117 27.57 24.11 13.43
N SER A 118 27.68 25.16 14.24
CA SER A 118 27.60 25.17 15.69
C SER A 118 26.37 24.41 16.19
N LEU A 119 26.58 23.34 16.96
CA LEU A 119 25.50 22.60 17.62
C LEU A 119 24.78 23.50 18.63
N ASP A 120 23.46 23.61 18.47
CA ASP A 120 22.57 24.27 19.41
C ASP A 120 22.56 23.49 20.74
N LYS A 121 22.94 24.15 21.83
CA LYS A 121 23.32 23.54 23.12
C LYS A 121 22.19 22.84 23.88
N LYS A 122 20.98 22.71 23.33
CA LYS A 122 19.79 22.33 24.10
C LYS A 122 19.41 20.85 24.06
N ASN A 123 19.94 20.03 23.16
CA ASN A 123 19.59 18.60 23.07
C ASN A 123 20.81 17.68 22.91
N ILE A 124 21.68 17.64 23.92
CA ILE A 124 22.79 16.67 23.97
C ILE A 124 22.75 15.95 25.32
N TYR A 125 22.07 14.82 25.35
CA TYR A 125 22.46 13.69 26.16
C TYR A 125 22.55 12.50 25.21
N ILE A 126 23.67 11.78 25.28
CA ILE A 126 24.06 10.57 24.53
C ILE A 126 25.04 10.85 23.36
N GLU A 127 26.22 10.23 23.48
CA GLU A 127 27.40 10.20 22.60
C GLU A 127 28.41 11.36 22.66
N PHE A 128 29.15 11.45 23.76
CA PHE A 128 30.35 12.30 23.87
C PHE A 128 31.69 11.51 23.88
N SER A 129 31.71 10.23 23.49
CA SER A 129 32.89 9.37 23.70
C SER A 129 33.68 8.99 22.44
N PHE A 130 33.37 9.52 21.25
CA PHE A 130 34.02 9.08 19.99
C PHE A 130 34.69 10.18 19.14
N ILE A 131 34.65 11.46 19.56
CA ILE A 131 35.19 12.60 18.76
C ILE A 131 36.62 13.03 19.19
N LEU A 132 37.30 12.26 20.03
CA LEU A 132 38.72 12.46 20.33
C LEU A 132 39.52 11.24 19.86
N LEU A 133 39.94 11.19 18.58
CA LEU A 133 41.22 10.57 18.12
C LEU A 133 41.44 10.44 16.60
N VAL A 134 40.83 11.26 15.74
CA VAL A 134 41.29 11.33 14.33
C VAL A 134 41.41 12.78 13.88
N ASN A 135 42.60 13.35 14.10
CA ASN A 135 43.05 14.56 13.42
C ASN A 135 43.26 14.24 11.93
N PHE A 136 42.25 14.47 11.11
CA PHE A 136 42.44 14.69 9.68
C PHE A 136 42.09 16.14 9.36
N SER A 137 43.12 16.99 9.27
CA SER A 137 42.99 18.32 8.70
C SER A 137 42.84 18.18 7.19
N VAL A 138 41.60 18.10 6.71
CA VAL A 138 41.32 18.57 5.35
C VAL A 138 41.29 20.09 5.48
N GLN A 139 42.34 20.76 4.98
CA GLN A 139 42.37 22.22 4.92
C GLN A 139 41.17 22.70 4.11
N SER A 140 40.35 23.54 4.73
CA SER A 140 39.07 24.04 4.21
C SER A 140 39.20 25.11 3.12
N GLU A 141 40.36 25.22 2.46
CA GLU A 141 40.66 26.34 1.54
C GLU A 141 40.41 26.00 0.05
N ASP A 142 40.15 24.75 -0.32
CA ASP A 142 39.97 24.32 -1.73
C ASP A 142 38.64 23.57 -2.03
N LEU A 143 37.65 23.57 -1.12
CA LEU A 143 36.33 23.02 -1.46
C LEU A 143 35.56 24.02 -2.34
N GLU A 144 35.80 23.93 -3.64
CA GLU A 144 35.01 24.60 -4.68
C GLU A 144 33.50 24.35 -4.46
N ARG A 145 32.65 25.33 -4.78
CA ARG A 145 31.21 25.25 -4.52
C ARG A 145 30.57 24.12 -5.34
N VAL A 146 30.30 22.98 -4.70
CA VAL A 146 29.59 21.84 -5.29
C VAL A 146 28.13 21.85 -4.84
N PHE A 147 27.22 21.54 -5.76
CA PHE A 147 25.79 21.41 -5.48
C PHE A 147 25.45 19.95 -5.27
N VAL A 148 24.69 19.62 -4.22
CA VAL A 148 24.32 18.23 -3.93
C VAL A 148 22.82 18.09 -3.95
N VAL A 149 22.34 17.07 -4.65
CA VAL A 149 20.96 16.59 -4.59
C VAL A 149 20.98 15.09 -4.32
N ASP A 150 19.98 14.59 -3.61
CA ASP A 150 19.73 13.15 -3.54
C ASP A 150 18.53 12.81 -4.40
N ILE A 151 18.54 11.59 -4.94
CA ILE A 151 17.44 11.02 -5.69
C ILE A 151 17.10 9.63 -5.17
N TYR A 152 15.80 9.38 -5.08
CA TYR A 152 15.23 8.05 -5.03
C TYR A 152 14.54 7.78 -6.36
N VAL A 153 14.87 6.65 -6.98
CA VAL A 153 14.35 6.27 -8.29
C VAL A 153 13.48 5.04 -8.12
N SER A 154 12.29 5.09 -8.72
CA SER A 154 11.34 3.98 -8.70
C SER A 154 10.62 3.88 -10.04
N LYS A 155 9.99 2.73 -10.30
CA LYS A 155 9.05 2.60 -11.41
C LYS A 155 7.65 2.99 -10.94
N GLY A 156 6.89 3.65 -11.81
CA GLY A 156 5.49 3.96 -11.57
C GLY A 156 4.62 2.70 -11.59
N MET A 157 3.67 2.64 -10.67
CA MET A 157 2.78 1.49 -10.43
C MET A 157 1.32 1.80 -10.77
N SER A 158 0.99 3.07 -11.06
CA SER A 158 -0.33 3.49 -11.53
C SER A 158 -0.54 3.13 -13.00
N GLU A 159 -1.78 3.10 -13.46
CA GLU A 159 -2.11 2.83 -14.87
C GLU A 159 -1.40 3.80 -15.84
N VAL A 160 -1.23 5.06 -15.43
CA VAL A 160 -0.62 6.12 -16.25
C VAL A 160 0.91 6.02 -16.30
N LEU A 161 1.53 5.62 -15.19
CA LEU A 161 2.99 5.57 -15.02
C LEU A 161 3.56 4.15 -15.01
N ASN A 162 2.76 3.13 -15.34
CA ASN A 162 3.17 1.73 -15.25
C ASN A 162 4.50 1.45 -15.95
N GLY A 163 5.51 1.05 -15.16
CA GLY A 163 6.87 0.74 -15.64
C GLY A 163 7.73 1.96 -16.02
N LYS A 164 7.17 3.18 -16.02
CA LYS A 164 7.90 4.42 -16.32
C LYS A 164 8.75 4.86 -15.12
N ILE A 165 9.85 5.56 -15.39
CA ILE A 165 10.78 6.01 -14.36
C ILE A 165 10.21 7.24 -13.66
N MET A 166 10.15 7.14 -12.33
CA MET A 166 9.88 8.25 -11.44
C MET A 166 11.14 8.59 -10.66
N ILE A 167 11.45 9.88 -10.57
CA ILE A 167 12.52 10.40 -9.72
C ILE A 167 11.89 11.25 -8.63
N ILE A 168 12.24 10.94 -7.39
CA ILE A 168 11.99 11.78 -6.23
C ILE A 168 13.31 12.40 -5.83
N SER A 169 13.43 13.72 -5.97
CA SER A 169 14.66 14.44 -5.67
C SER A 169 14.49 15.40 -4.50
N SER A 170 15.52 15.53 -3.67
CA SER A 170 15.64 16.58 -2.67
C SER A 170 16.97 17.31 -2.71
N GLY A 171 16.95 18.56 -2.22
CA GLY A 171 18.11 19.43 -2.15
C GLY A 171 17.74 20.90 -2.00
N GLN A 172 18.76 21.72 -1.76
CA GLN A 172 18.61 23.18 -1.72
C GLN A 172 18.11 23.71 -3.06
N SER A 173 17.33 24.80 -3.05
CA SER A 173 16.66 25.30 -4.26
C SER A 173 17.62 25.64 -5.41
N ASP A 174 18.85 26.10 -5.10
CA ASP A 174 19.88 26.38 -6.11
C ASP A 174 20.46 25.09 -6.72
N ALA A 175 20.70 24.06 -5.90
CA ALA A 175 21.12 22.74 -6.35
C ALA A 175 20.06 22.06 -7.23
N ILE A 176 18.79 22.09 -6.79
CA ILE A 176 17.64 21.56 -7.55
C ILE A 176 17.49 22.27 -8.89
N THR A 177 17.60 23.60 -8.92
CA THR A 177 17.47 24.39 -10.16
C THR A 177 18.51 23.95 -11.20
N ARG A 178 19.74 23.68 -10.76
CA ARG A 178 20.83 23.19 -11.63
C ARG A 178 20.63 21.74 -12.05
N ALA A 179 20.17 20.88 -11.14
CA ALA A 179 19.96 19.46 -11.41
C ALA A 179 18.75 19.20 -12.32
N ARG A 180 17.72 20.05 -12.29
CA ARG A 180 16.40 19.82 -12.90
C ARG A 180 16.43 19.39 -14.37
N PRO A 181 17.23 19.99 -15.28
CA PRO A 181 17.27 19.55 -16.68
C PRO A 181 17.73 18.09 -16.82
N ILE A 182 18.72 17.69 -16.01
CA ILE A 182 19.30 16.35 -16.01
C ILE A 182 18.31 15.35 -15.39
N LEU A 183 17.71 15.71 -14.25
CA LEU A 183 16.69 14.89 -13.59
C LEU A 183 15.45 14.66 -14.49
N SER A 184 15.04 15.69 -15.23
CA SER A 184 13.89 15.61 -16.16
C SER A 184 14.22 14.75 -17.38
N ALA A 185 15.47 14.78 -17.87
CA ALA A 185 15.91 13.93 -18.97
C ALA A 185 16.05 12.44 -18.57
N MET A 186 16.17 12.15 -17.28
CA MET A 186 16.27 10.79 -16.73
C MET A 186 14.91 10.15 -16.37
N SER A 187 13.80 10.90 -16.37
CA SER A 187 12.52 10.41 -15.85
C SER A 187 11.29 10.94 -16.57
N GLU A 188 10.24 10.12 -16.61
CA GLU A 188 8.92 10.54 -17.09
C GLU A 188 8.15 11.34 -16.03
N ARG A 189 8.48 11.15 -14.74
CA ARG A 189 7.89 11.90 -13.64
C ARG A 189 8.95 12.32 -12.63
N LEU A 190 9.10 13.62 -12.43
CA LEU A 190 10.00 14.21 -11.45
C LEU A 190 9.19 14.85 -10.30
N TYR A 191 9.44 14.39 -9.08
CA TYR A 191 9.00 15.02 -7.84
C TYR A 191 10.18 15.73 -7.17
N VAL A 192 9.96 16.94 -6.69
CA VAL A 192 10.99 17.78 -6.10
C VAL A 192 10.58 18.21 -4.70
N PHE A 193 11.42 17.89 -3.72
CA PHE A 193 11.30 18.28 -2.32
C PHE A 193 12.43 19.25 -1.98
N GLU A 194 12.12 20.54 -1.98
CA GLU A 194 13.12 21.56 -1.63
C GLU A 194 13.44 21.54 -0.13
N GLY A 195 14.73 21.61 0.20
CA GLY A 195 15.23 21.64 1.58
C GLY A 195 16.39 20.68 1.84
N ALA A 196 16.43 20.11 3.04
CA ALA A 196 17.47 19.15 3.43
C ALA A 196 17.37 17.85 2.61
N LEU A 197 18.53 17.25 2.32
CA LEU A 197 18.59 15.98 1.61
C LEU A 197 17.91 14.83 2.40
N GLY A 198 17.53 13.79 1.64
CA GLY A 198 16.99 12.54 2.16
C GLY A 198 15.46 12.44 2.10
N ALA A 199 14.77 13.29 1.35
CA ALA A 199 13.32 13.15 1.14
C ALA A 199 13.01 11.84 0.42
N GLY A 200 13.82 11.44 -0.56
CA GLY A 200 13.69 10.17 -1.27
C GLY A 200 13.71 8.97 -0.32
N SER A 201 14.73 8.86 0.53
CA SER A 201 14.81 7.79 1.54
C SER A 201 13.66 7.81 2.52
N LYS A 202 13.22 8.99 2.98
CA LYS A 202 12.06 9.13 3.88
C LYS A 202 10.76 8.67 3.21
N ILE A 203 10.55 9.03 1.96
CA ILE A 203 9.37 8.63 1.18
C ILE A 203 9.37 7.12 0.95
N LYS A 204 10.53 6.54 0.62
CA LYS A 204 10.69 5.09 0.49
C LYS A 204 10.25 4.36 1.77
N MET A 205 10.65 4.86 2.94
CA MET A 205 10.22 4.29 4.23
C MET A 205 8.69 4.33 4.42
N VAL A 206 8.03 5.41 3.99
CA VAL A 206 6.55 5.53 4.07
C VAL A 206 5.86 4.55 3.10
N ILE A 207 6.41 4.37 1.89
CA ILE A 207 5.91 3.39 0.92
C ILE A 207 6.06 1.97 1.46
N GLU A 208 7.24 1.62 1.98
CA GLU A 208 7.53 0.30 2.55
C GLU A 208 6.67 0.00 3.79
N LEU A 209 6.39 1.02 4.61
CA LEU A 209 5.42 0.93 5.71
C LEU A 209 4.05 0.49 5.22
N LEU A 210 3.53 1.15 4.17
CA LEU A 210 2.21 0.85 3.61
C LEU A 210 2.19 -0.54 2.99
N GLU A 211 3.18 -0.86 2.17
CA GLU A 211 3.30 -2.17 1.52
C GLU A 211 3.34 -3.32 2.53
N GLY A 212 4.09 -3.17 3.63
CA GLY A 212 4.17 -4.17 4.70
C GLY A 212 2.82 -4.38 5.41
N ILE A 213 2.13 -3.28 5.76
CA ILE A 213 0.80 -3.35 6.39
C ILE A 213 -0.22 -3.99 5.44
N HIS A 214 -0.25 -3.55 4.17
CA HIS A 214 -1.19 -4.06 3.17
C HIS A 214 -0.96 -5.54 2.87
N PHE A 215 0.29 -6.00 2.88
CA PHE A 215 0.61 -7.40 2.65
C PHE A 215 0.08 -8.28 3.79
N VAL A 216 0.37 -7.89 5.02
CA VAL A 216 -0.10 -8.61 6.21
C VAL A 216 -1.63 -8.59 6.31
N SER A 217 -2.28 -7.45 6.05
CA SER A 217 -3.73 -7.37 6.07
C SER A 217 -4.39 -8.19 4.97
N SER A 218 -3.75 -8.30 3.79
CA SER A 218 -4.20 -9.18 2.70
C SER A 218 -4.26 -10.64 3.14
N VAL A 219 -3.32 -11.05 3.98
CA VAL A 219 -3.23 -12.43 4.47
C VAL A 219 -4.26 -12.69 5.54
N GLU A 220 -4.39 -11.80 6.52
CA GLU A 220 -5.47 -11.86 7.49
C GLU A 220 -6.84 -11.95 6.81
N ALA A 221 -7.05 -11.15 5.76
CA ALA A 221 -8.26 -11.14 4.95
C ALA A 221 -8.52 -12.48 4.24
N ILE A 222 -7.51 -13.02 3.55
CA ILE A 222 -7.63 -14.32 2.85
C ILE A 222 -7.85 -15.46 3.84
N SER A 223 -7.14 -15.48 4.97
CA SER A 223 -7.30 -16.48 6.02
C SER A 223 -8.70 -16.43 6.64
N LEU A 224 -9.20 -15.24 6.97
CA LEU A 224 -10.55 -15.07 7.51
C LEU A 224 -11.62 -15.54 6.51
N GLY A 225 -11.50 -15.14 5.24
CA GLY A 225 -12.47 -15.52 4.21
C GLY A 225 -12.44 -17.02 3.89
N ALA A 226 -11.27 -17.64 3.83
CA ALA A 226 -11.14 -19.09 3.69
C ALA A 226 -11.80 -19.83 4.88
N GLN A 227 -11.59 -19.35 6.11
CA GLN A 227 -12.25 -19.88 7.30
C GLN A 227 -13.77 -19.60 7.32
N ALA A 228 -14.22 -18.59 6.59
CA ALA A 228 -15.63 -18.32 6.33
C ALA A 228 -16.25 -19.21 5.23
N GLY A 229 -15.47 -20.13 4.64
CA GLY A 229 -15.92 -21.01 3.57
C GLY A 229 -15.95 -20.34 2.20
N ILE A 230 -15.33 -19.17 2.06
CA ILE A 230 -15.27 -18.41 0.81
C ILE A 230 -13.99 -18.79 0.08
N HIS A 231 -14.12 -19.15 -1.19
CA HIS A 231 -12.97 -19.51 -2.01
C HIS A 231 -12.00 -18.30 -2.14
N PRO A 232 -10.68 -18.47 -1.91
CA PRO A 232 -9.71 -17.38 -1.97
C PRO A 232 -9.67 -16.60 -3.31
N TRP A 233 -9.76 -17.29 -4.45
CA TRP A 233 -9.89 -16.62 -5.76
C TRP A 233 -11.15 -15.73 -5.87
N MET A 234 -12.30 -16.13 -5.31
CA MET A 234 -13.49 -15.27 -5.30
C MET A 234 -13.27 -14.01 -4.45
N ILE A 235 -12.59 -14.13 -3.31
CA ILE A 235 -12.20 -12.99 -2.49
C ILE A 235 -11.32 -12.05 -3.33
N TYR A 236 -10.29 -12.60 -3.99
CA TYR A 236 -9.38 -11.83 -4.82
C TYR A 236 -10.11 -11.10 -5.96
N ASP A 237 -10.93 -11.80 -6.74
CA ASP A 237 -11.59 -11.24 -7.93
C ASP A 237 -12.57 -10.11 -7.57
N ILE A 238 -13.36 -10.30 -6.52
CA ILE A 238 -14.36 -9.32 -6.07
C ILE A 238 -13.66 -8.12 -5.43
N ILE A 239 -12.71 -8.35 -4.51
CA ILE A 239 -12.09 -7.26 -3.74
C ILE A 239 -11.12 -6.44 -4.57
N SER A 240 -10.47 -7.02 -5.58
CA SER A 240 -9.60 -6.28 -6.52
C SER A 240 -10.30 -5.10 -7.20
N ASN A 241 -11.64 -5.11 -7.24
CA ASN A 241 -12.44 -4.03 -7.82
C ASN A 241 -13.32 -3.32 -6.78
N ALA A 242 -12.99 -3.46 -5.50
CA ALA A 242 -13.75 -2.90 -4.38
C ALA A 242 -12.89 -2.02 -3.47
N ALA A 243 -13.50 -1.48 -2.42
CA ALA A 243 -12.87 -0.51 -1.54
C ALA A 243 -11.72 -1.10 -0.70
N GLY A 244 -11.68 -2.42 -0.51
CA GLY A 244 -10.58 -3.14 0.13
C GLY A 244 -9.34 -3.30 -0.75
N ASN A 245 -9.37 -2.87 -2.01
CA ASN A 245 -8.24 -3.04 -2.94
C ASN A 245 -6.98 -2.24 -2.52
N SER A 246 -5.81 -2.84 -2.73
CA SER A 246 -4.50 -2.17 -2.74
C SER A 246 -3.63 -2.70 -3.89
N TRP A 247 -2.57 -1.96 -4.23
CA TRP A 247 -1.61 -2.46 -5.22
C TRP A 247 -0.99 -3.79 -4.76
N VAL A 248 -0.63 -3.88 -3.47
CA VAL A 248 -0.13 -5.13 -2.86
C VAL A 248 -1.14 -6.26 -2.98
N PHE A 249 -2.42 -6.02 -2.68
CA PHE A 249 -3.45 -7.06 -2.78
C PHE A 249 -3.54 -7.60 -4.22
N LYS A 250 -3.59 -6.71 -5.23
CA LYS A 250 -3.66 -7.09 -6.65
C LYS A 250 -2.45 -7.88 -7.13
N ASN A 251 -1.26 -7.49 -6.71
CA ASN A 251 -0.03 -8.01 -7.32
C ASN A 251 0.55 -9.19 -6.55
N HIS A 252 0.37 -9.26 -5.22
CA HIS A 252 0.99 -10.29 -4.39
C HIS A 252 0.04 -11.42 -3.96
N VAL A 253 -1.27 -11.17 -3.82
CA VAL A 253 -2.22 -12.26 -3.46
C VAL A 253 -2.27 -13.35 -4.52
N PRO A 254 -2.33 -13.09 -5.84
CA PRO A 254 -2.30 -14.16 -6.84
C PRO A 254 -1.05 -15.03 -6.77
N GLN A 255 0.09 -14.42 -6.42
CA GLN A 255 1.36 -15.13 -6.25
C GLN A 255 1.31 -16.03 -5.02
N LEU A 256 0.75 -15.53 -3.92
CA LEU A 256 0.50 -16.29 -2.69
C LEU A 256 -0.41 -17.49 -2.95
N LEU A 257 -1.49 -17.32 -3.73
CA LEU A 257 -2.46 -18.39 -3.98
C LEU A 257 -1.98 -19.47 -4.97
N ARG A 258 -1.08 -19.16 -5.92
CA ARG A 258 -0.67 -20.12 -6.98
C ARG A 258 0.41 -21.14 -6.56
N ASP A 259 0.96 -21.01 -5.36
CA ASP A 259 2.00 -21.82 -4.72
C ASP A 259 2.98 -22.64 -5.60
N ASN A 260 3.51 -22.03 -6.67
CA ASN A 260 4.62 -22.59 -7.46
C ASN A 260 5.81 -21.63 -7.62
N GLN A 261 5.71 -20.38 -7.12
CA GLN A 261 6.80 -19.39 -7.22
C GLN A 261 7.20 -18.74 -5.87
N THR A 262 6.49 -19.02 -4.78
CA THR A 262 6.73 -18.40 -3.46
C THR A 262 7.96 -18.94 -2.73
N LYS A 263 8.56 -20.05 -3.21
CA LYS A 263 9.78 -20.64 -2.60
C LYS A 263 10.96 -19.65 -2.57
N HIS A 264 11.08 -18.75 -3.55
CA HIS A 264 12.17 -17.78 -3.64
C HIS A 264 11.94 -16.48 -2.85
N LEU A 265 10.68 -16.05 -2.75
CA LEU A 265 10.27 -14.90 -1.94
C LEU A 265 10.63 -15.12 -0.46
N LEU A 266 10.30 -16.29 0.08
CA LEU A 266 10.50 -16.60 1.49
C LEU A 266 11.97 -16.80 1.86
N ASN A 267 12.74 -17.53 1.05
CA ASN A 267 14.16 -17.73 1.35
C ASN A 267 14.91 -16.40 1.36
N THR A 268 14.62 -15.50 0.42
CA THR A 268 15.20 -14.15 0.41
C THR A 268 14.69 -13.30 1.58
N PHE A 269 13.40 -13.38 1.90
CA PHE A 269 12.76 -12.72 3.05
C PHE A 269 13.35 -13.15 4.40
N VAL A 270 13.37 -14.45 4.70
CA VAL A 270 13.82 -15.07 5.94
C VAL A 270 15.34 -14.96 6.09
N GLN A 271 16.12 -15.22 5.03
CA GLN A 271 17.58 -15.05 5.09
C GLN A 271 18.00 -13.59 5.26
N ASN A 272 17.19 -12.63 4.81
CA ASN A 272 17.45 -11.21 5.04
C ASN A 272 16.96 -10.72 6.40
N LEU A 273 15.83 -11.22 6.92
CA LEU A 273 15.30 -10.93 8.26
C LEU A 273 16.19 -11.45 9.39
N LEU A 274 16.85 -12.60 9.22
CA LEU A 274 17.62 -13.27 10.27
C LEU A 274 19.13 -13.04 10.25
N LYS A 275 19.67 -12.26 9.28
CA LYS A 275 21.09 -11.89 9.29
C LYS A 275 21.34 -10.84 10.38
N PRO A 276 22.07 -11.14 11.47
CA PRO A 276 22.46 -10.13 12.43
C PRO A 276 23.28 -9.04 11.74
N ASN A 277 23.07 -7.78 12.13
CA ASN A 277 23.99 -6.70 11.79
C ASN A 277 25.40 -7.12 12.26
N GLN A 278 26.25 -7.57 11.34
CA GLN A 278 27.68 -7.62 11.60
C GLN A 278 28.21 -6.19 11.53
N THR A 279 27.85 -5.37 12.52
CA THR A 279 28.79 -4.37 13.03
C THR A 279 29.87 -5.14 13.78
N LYS A 280 30.76 -5.80 13.03
CA LYS A 280 32.09 -6.07 13.56
C LYS A 280 32.76 -4.71 13.69
N LEU A 281 33.02 -4.27 14.91
CA LEU A 281 34.20 -3.43 15.16
C LEU A 281 35.42 -4.24 14.68
N SER A 282 35.75 -4.16 13.39
CA SER A 282 37.05 -4.58 12.92
C SER A 282 38.02 -3.46 13.26
N LEU A 283 38.87 -3.72 14.26
CA LEU A 283 40.14 -3.01 14.42
C LEU A 283 40.80 -2.90 13.04
N VAL A 284 41.01 -1.66 12.62
CA VAL A 284 41.59 -1.29 11.33
C VAL A 284 42.96 -1.95 11.18
N SER A 285 43.12 -2.81 10.18
CA SER A 285 44.42 -3.07 9.57
C SER A 285 44.42 -2.46 8.16
N PRO A 286 45.51 -1.81 7.74
CA PRO A 286 45.55 -1.11 6.46
C PRO A 286 45.58 -2.12 5.30
N ILE A 287 44.61 -2.01 4.39
CA ILE A 287 44.58 -2.77 3.14
C ILE A 287 45.73 -2.27 2.27
N LYS A 288 46.71 -3.14 2.00
CA LYS A 288 47.74 -2.93 0.97
C LYS A 288 47.22 -3.48 -0.35
N TRP A 289 47.11 -2.62 -1.35
CA TRP A 289 46.79 -3.00 -2.72
C TRP A 289 48.00 -3.69 -3.38
N GLY A 290 47.75 -4.88 -3.93
CA GLY A 290 48.67 -5.57 -4.82
C GLY A 290 49.46 -6.72 -4.20
N GLN A 291 48.84 -7.88 -4.01
CA GLN A 291 49.44 -9.19 -4.27
C GLN A 291 48.36 -10.21 -4.64
N SER A 292 48.62 -10.99 -5.67
CA SER A 292 47.85 -12.14 -6.14
C SER A 292 47.93 -13.29 -5.15
N HIS A 293 46.79 -13.81 -4.67
CA HIS A 293 46.68 -15.17 -4.17
C HIS A 293 45.30 -15.78 -4.43
N GLU A 294 45.36 -17.09 -4.65
CA GLU A 294 44.38 -17.97 -5.27
C GLU A 294 43.21 -18.37 -4.36
N SER A 295 42.10 -18.68 -5.05
CA SER A 295 41.04 -19.64 -4.69
C SER A 295 40.41 -19.56 -3.29
N PHE A 296 39.34 -18.78 -3.18
CA PHE A 296 38.13 -19.23 -2.48
C PHE A 296 37.00 -19.33 -3.52
N SER A 297 36.47 -20.54 -3.70
CA SER A 297 35.32 -20.80 -4.57
C SER A 297 34.06 -20.17 -3.97
N SER A 298 33.80 -18.92 -4.34
CA SER A 298 32.49 -18.30 -4.17
C SER A 298 31.49 -19.01 -5.07
N ILE A 299 30.53 -19.70 -4.46
CA ILE A 299 29.31 -20.13 -5.15
C ILE A 299 28.62 -18.87 -5.68
N SER A 300 28.68 -18.71 -7.00
CA SER A 300 27.91 -17.74 -7.77
C SER A 300 26.42 -18.05 -7.61
N LEU A 301 25.72 -17.25 -6.80
CA LEU A 301 24.26 -17.26 -6.65
C LEU A 301 23.58 -16.06 -7.32
N TYR A 302 24.27 -15.39 -8.25
CA TYR A 302 23.66 -14.36 -9.11
C TYR A 302 23.36 -14.96 -10.49
N GLN A 303 22.29 -15.74 -10.59
CA GLN A 303 21.64 -16.02 -11.86
C GLN A 303 20.13 -15.90 -11.70
N GLY A 304 19.57 -14.86 -12.31
CA GLY A 304 18.15 -14.74 -12.65
C GLY A 304 17.19 -14.56 -11.47
N LEU A 305 17.21 -13.39 -10.83
CA LEU A 305 16.07 -12.94 -10.03
C LEU A 305 15.20 -12.03 -10.91
N ASP A 306 13.93 -12.38 -11.02
CA ASP A 306 12.91 -11.53 -11.63
C ASP A 306 12.60 -10.38 -10.66
N GLU A 307 13.07 -9.16 -11.00
CA GLU A 307 12.88 -7.92 -10.24
C GLU A 307 11.39 -7.55 -10.03
N SER A 308 10.45 -8.28 -10.66
CA SER A 308 9.00 -8.01 -10.59
C SER A 308 8.30 -8.55 -9.33
N ILE A 309 8.99 -9.33 -8.49
CA ILE A 309 8.32 -10.14 -7.45
C ILE A 309 8.37 -9.47 -6.06
N MET A 310 9.40 -8.67 -5.77
CA MET A 310 9.46 -7.64 -4.71
C MET A 310 10.78 -6.90 -4.92
N PRO A 311 10.83 -5.55 -4.97
CA PRO A 311 12.07 -4.84 -5.25
C PRO A 311 13.12 -5.14 -4.18
N ASP A 312 14.34 -5.50 -4.60
CA ASP A 312 15.52 -5.69 -3.76
C ASP A 312 15.75 -4.45 -2.89
N GLY A 313 15.16 -4.45 -1.68
CA GLY A 313 15.10 -3.27 -0.82
C GLY A 313 13.93 -3.23 0.16
N PHE A 314 12.75 -3.74 -0.25
CA PHE A 314 11.56 -3.79 0.61
C PHE A 314 11.84 -4.50 1.95
N LEU A 315 12.61 -5.59 1.87
CA LEU A 315 12.87 -6.49 3.00
C LEU A 315 14.12 -6.15 3.80
N SER A 316 15.06 -5.40 3.21
CA SER A 316 16.23 -4.88 3.93
C SER A 316 15.90 -3.60 4.70
N ASN A 317 14.86 -2.85 4.33
CA ASN A 317 14.44 -1.64 5.04
C ASN A 317 13.34 -1.87 6.08
N LEU A 318 12.52 -2.92 5.94
CA LEU A 318 11.65 -3.38 7.02
C LEU A 318 12.44 -3.95 8.23
N LYS A 319 13.78 -4.05 8.15
CA LYS A 319 14.75 -4.49 9.18
C LYS A 319 14.79 -3.64 10.46
N GLY A 320 13.67 -3.08 10.89
CA GLY A 320 13.63 -2.13 11.98
C GLY A 320 14.05 -0.72 11.58
N ILE A 321 14.50 -0.43 10.34
CA ILE A 321 14.88 0.95 9.96
C ILE A 321 13.72 1.93 10.08
N VAL A 322 12.53 1.56 9.57
CA VAL A 322 11.34 2.42 9.67
C VAL A 322 10.92 2.60 11.13
N LEU A 323 10.89 1.51 11.92
CA LEU A 323 10.56 1.55 13.34
C LEU A 323 11.61 2.29 14.17
N ASP A 324 12.89 2.19 13.84
CA ASP A 324 14.01 2.87 14.51
C ASP A 324 14.02 4.36 14.15
N MET A 325 13.69 4.70 12.89
CA MET A 325 13.43 6.08 12.49
C MET A 325 12.25 6.65 13.27
N ALA A 326 11.15 5.92 13.39
CA ALA A 326 9.99 6.32 14.18
C ALA A 326 10.34 6.50 15.66
N LYS A 327 11.10 5.58 16.27
CA LYS A 327 11.65 5.72 17.62
C LYS A 327 12.53 6.97 17.76
N SER A 328 13.41 7.24 16.79
CA SER A 328 14.29 8.42 16.80
C SER A 328 13.51 9.74 16.73
N CYS A 329 12.32 9.70 16.15
CA CYS A 329 11.39 10.81 16.09
C CYS A 329 10.29 10.73 17.18
N THR A 330 10.39 9.81 18.14
CA THR A 330 9.36 9.60 19.19
C THR A 330 7.95 9.54 18.59
N PHE A 331 7.77 8.72 17.55
CA PHE A 331 6.52 8.65 16.79
C PHE A 331 5.98 7.21 16.77
N PRO A 332 4.71 6.98 17.12
CA PRO A 332 4.14 5.64 17.17
C PRO A 332 3.73 5.14 15.78
N LEU A 333 4.07 3.89 15.47
CA LEU A 333 3.63 3.18 14.26
C LEU A 333 2.97 1.84 14.63
N PRO A 334 1.78 1.87 15.27
CA PRO A 334 1.16 0.67 15.84
C PRO A 334 0.80 -0.39 14.79
N LEU A 335 0.31 0.00 13.61
CA LEU A 335 -0.03 -0.95 12.56
C LEU A 335 1.23 -1.58 11.96
N LEU A 336 2.25 -0.76 11.66
CA LEU A 336 3.53 -1.29 11.17
C LEU A 336 4.19 -2.23 12.20
N ALA A 337 4.16 -1.86 13.49
CA ALA A 337 4.76 -2.68 14.54
C ALA A 337 4.13 -4.07 14.59
N VAL A 338 2.79 -4.16 14.48
CA VAL A 338 2.09 -5.44 14.43
C VAL A 338 2.39 -6.19 13.13
N ALA A 339 2.42 -5.50 11.97
CA ALA A 339 2.79 -6.11 10.70
C ALA A 339 4.18 -6.76 10.77
N CYS A 340 5.17 -6.05 11.29
CA CYS A 340 6.52 -6.57 11.49
C CYS A 340 6.54 -7.81 12.39
N GLN A 341 5.77 -7.82 13.49
CA GLN A 341 5.73 -8.99 14.39
C GLN A 341 5.10 -10.21 13.72
N GLN A 342 4.06 -10.03 12.90
CA GLN A 342 3.48 -11.15 12.15
C GLN A 342 4.40 -11.70 11.07
N LEU A 343 5.17 -10.81 10.43
CA LEU A 343 6.20 -11.19 9.48
C LEU A 343 7.32 -12.00 10.15
N ILE A 344 7.75 -11.58 11.34
CA ILE A 344 8.71 -12.35 12.18
C ILE A 344 8.10 -13.70 12.57
N ALA A 345 6.86 -13.72 13.06
CA ALA A 345 6.18 -14.96 13.44
C ALA A 345 6.04 -15.92 12.26
N GLY A 346 5.68 -15.43 11.06
CA GLY A 346 5.64 -16.24 9.85
C GLY A 346 7.02 -16.83 9.52
N SER A 347 8.07 -16.01 9.59
CA SER A 347 9.44 -16.45 9.30
C SER A 347 9.95 -17.56 10.25
N SER A 348 9.62 -17.49 11.54
CA SER A 348 10.08 -18.48 12.53
C SER A 348 9.48 -19.87 12.32
N HIS A 349 8.35 -19.97 11.62
CA HIS A 349 7.66 -21.24 11.34
C HIS A 349 8.10 -21.90 10.01
N GLY A 350 8.94 -21.23 9.20
CA GLY A 350 9.41 -21.68 7.89
C GLY A 350 10.79 -22.37 7.86
N HIS A 351 11.20 -23.01 8.97
CA HIS A 351 12.54 -23.61 9.14
C HIS A 351 12.56 -25.15 9.14
N GLY A 352 11.58 -25.83 8.56
CA GLY A 352 11.67 -27.27 8.34
C GLY A 352 12.84 -27.61 7.40
N ASN A 353 13.59 -28.67 7.72
CA ASN A 353 14.65 -29.24 6.87
C ASN A 353 14.12 -29.84 5.54
N ASP A 354 12.80 -29.86 5.35
CA ASP A 354 12.15 -30.38 4.17
C ASP A 354 11.84 -29.19 3.25
N GLY A 355 12.40 -29.16 2.04
CA GLY A 355 12.39 -28.03 1.09
C GLY A 355 11.03 -27.61 0.50
N ASP A 356 9.99 -27.54 1.34
CA ASP A 356 8.58 -27.39 0.99
C ASP A 356 7.83 -26.35 1.85
N ASP A 357 8.50 -25.64 2.76
CA ASP A 357 7.89 -24.59 3.60
C ASP A 357 7.69 -23.27 2.83
N THR A 358 6.44 -22.98 2.45
CA THR A 358 6.02 -21.73 1.79
C THR A 358 5.39 -20.76 2.81
N LEU A 359 5.35 -19.45 2.50
CA LEU A 359 4.80 -18.42 3.42
C LEU A 359 3.36 -18.73 3.81
N ILE A 360 2.60 -19.21 2.84
CA ILE A 360 1.22 -19.61 3.06
C ILE A 360 1.15 -20.73 4.10
N LYS A 361 2.00 -21.77 4.03
CA LYS A 361 2.06 -22.85 5.03
C LYS A 361 2.45 -22.36 6.43
N ALA A 362 3.38 -21.40 6.52
CA ALA A 362 3.74 -20.80 7.80
C ALA A 362 2.53 -20.07 8.42
N TRP A 363 1.77 -19.34 7.60
CA TRP A 363 0.58 -18.62 8.06
C TRP A 363 -0.65 -19.50 8.24
N GLU A 364 -0.81 -20.57 7.48
CA GLU A 364 -1.79 -21.63 7.73
C GLU A 364 -1.62 -22.21 9.14
N LYS A 365 -0.37 -22.47 9.55
CA LYS A 365 -0.04 -22.92 10.92
C LYS A 365 -0.39 -21.84 11.97
N VAL A 366 -0.07 -20.58 11.71
CA VAL A 366 -0.34 -19.46 12.64
C VAL A 366 -1.83 -19.20 12.80
N TYR A 367 -2.59 -19.20 11.70
CA TYR A 367 -4.00 -18.87 11.68
C TYR A 367 -4.92 -20.08 11.88
N GLY A 368 -4.39 -21.31 11.81
CA GLY A 368 -5.17 -22.54 11.90
C GLY A 368 -6.12 -22.73 10.71
N VAL A 369 -5.75 -22.22 9.54
CA VAL A 369 -6.54 -22.24 8.30
C VAL A 369 -5.79 -23.07 7.26
N ASN A 370 -6.48 -23.79 6.38
CA ASN A 370 -5.86 -24.50 5.25
C ASN A 370 -6.24 -23.80 3.94
N ILE A 371 -5.46 -22.78 3.58
CA ILE A 371 -5.68 -21.94 2.40
C ILE A 371 -5.39 -22.74 1.12
N THR A 372 -4.39 -23.62 1.15
CA THR A 372 -3.99 -24.49 0.04
C THR A 372 -5.15 -25.39 -0.39
N ASN A 373 -5.84 -26.03 0.55
CA ASN A 373 -7.03 -26.80 0.26
C ASN A 373 -8.17 -25.91 -0.25
N ALA A 374 -8.35 -24.72 0.33
CA ALA A 374 -9.39 -23.78 -0.09
C ALA A 374 -9.16 -23.26 -1.52
N VAL A 375 -7.90 -23.10 -1.95
CA VAL A 375 -7.53 -22.69 -3.31
C VAL A 375 -7.77 -23.80 -4.33
N ASN A 376 -7.55 -25.07 -3.94
CA ASN A 376 -7.71 -26.23 -4.81
C ASN A 376 -9.15 -26.77 -4.85
N ALA A 377 -10.08 -26.13 -4.14
CA ALA A 377 -11.49 -26.47 -4.20
C ALA A 377 -12.08 -26.17 -5.59
N GLU A 378 -13.21 -26.80 -5.92
CA GLU A 378 -13.91 -26.51 -7.17
C GLU A 378 -14.33 -25.04 -7.21
N THR A 379 -13.96 -24.36 -8.30
CA THR A 379 -14.26 -22.95 -8.53
C THR A 379 -15.40 -22.78 -9.52
N TYR A 380 -16.06 -21.62 -9.47
CA TYR A 380 -17.09 -21.19 -10.41
C TYR A 380 -17.04 -19.66 -10.51
N SER A 381 -17.59 -19.10 -11.59
CA SER A 381 -17.73 -17.65 -11.73
C SER A 381 -18.99 -17.17 -11.01
N PRO A 382 -18.89 -16.31 -9.98
CA PRO A 382 -20.07 -15.80 -9.28
C PRO A 382 -20.93 -14.87 -10.15
N GLU A 383 -20.34 -14.22 -11.16
CA GLU A 383 -21.06 -13.41 -12.14
C GLU A 383 -21.85 -14.28 -13.13
N GLU A 384 -21.26 -15.38 -13.62
CA GLU A 384 -21.97 -16.31 -14.51
C GLU A 384 -23.13 -16.99 -13.78
N LEU A 385 -22.93 -17.38 -12.51
CA LEU A 385 -23.99 -17.94 -11.67
C LEU A 385 -25.11 -16.91 -11.45
N ALA A 386 -24.77 -15.65 -11.22
CA ALA A 386 -25.74 -14.56 -11.11
C ALA A 386 -26.56 -14.40 -12.41
N ASN A 387 -25.91 -14.46 -13.57
CA ASN A 387 -26.59 -14.37 -14.87
C ASN A 387 -27.54 -15.55 -15.12
N GLN A 388 -27.12 -16.78 -14.76
CA GLN A 388 -27.97 -17.97 -14.84
C GLN A 388 -29.22 -17.82 -13.97
N ILE A 389 -29.03 -17.46 -12.69
CA ILE A 389 -30.13 -17.25 -11.74
C ILE A 389 -31.08 -16.14 -12.20
N THR A 390 -30.54 -15.04 -12.72
CA THR A 390 -31.34 -13.92 -13.22
C THR A 390 -32.17 -14.33 -14.44
N THR A 391 -31.62 -15.13 -15.34
CA THR A 391 -32.32 -15.65 -16.53
C THR A 391 -33.45 -16.62 -16.14
N GLU A 392 -33.23 -17.42 -15.10
CA GLU A 392 -34.23 -18.36 -14.56
C GLU A 392 -35.19 -17.71 -13.55
N SER A 393 -35.09 -16.39 -13.34
CA SER A 393 -35.84 -15.72 -12.28
C SER A 393 -37.34 -15.66 -12.59
N LYS A 394 -38.14 -15.81 -11.53
CA LYS A 394 -39.59 -15.63 -11.64
C LYS A 394 -39.94 -14.15 -11.80
N SER A 395 -41.10 -13.87 -12.41
CA SER A 395 -41.65 -12.52 -12.47
C SER A 395 -41.99 -12.04 -11.06
N VAL A 396 -41.48 -10.86 -10.70
CA VAL A 396 -41.79 -10.18 -9.44
C VAL A 396 -42.69 -9.00 -9.78
N ASN A 397 -43.91 -8.98 -9.23
CA ASN A 397 -44.90 -7.96 -9.49
C ASN A 397 -44.98 -6.94 -8.35
N ARG A 398 -44.80 -7.38 -7.09
CA ARG A 398 -44.96 -6.56 -5.89
C ARG A 398 -43.76 -6.69 -4.97
N ILE A 399 -43.13 -5.57 -4.64
CA ILE A 399 -41.99 -5.48 -3.73
C ILE A 399 -42.41 -4.70 -2.48
N GLY A 400 -42.20 -5.31 -1.31
CA GLY A 400 -42.21 -4.60 -0.04
C GLY A 400 -40.82 -4.03 0.22
N PHE A 401 -40.72 -2.79 0.68
CA PHE A 401 -39.43 -2.15 0.97
C PHE A 401 -39.43 -1.48 2.35
N ILE A 402 -38.63 -1.99 3.28
CA ILE A 402 -38.51 -1.44 4.63
C ILE A 402 -37.16 -0.75 4.79
N GLY A 403 -37.18 0.53 5.12
CA GLY A 403 -36.00 1.37 5.34
C GLY A 403 -35.64 2.19 4.09
N LEU A 404 -36.23 3.37 3.96
CA LEU A 404 -35.99 4.35 2.91
C LEU A 404 -34.87 5.35 3.26
N GLY A 405 -33.93 5.01 4.14
CA GLY A 405 -32.83 5.90 4.50
C GLY A 405 -31.93 6.29 3.32
N ALA A 406 -30.72 6.79 3.60
CA ALA A 406 -29.82 7.34 2.58
C ALA A 406 -29.61 6.42 1.36
N MET A 407 -29.46 5.12 1.56
CA MET A 407 -29.36 4.13 0.47
C MET A 407 -30.73 3.68 -0.02
N GLY A 408 -31.63 3.33 0.90
CA GLY A 408 -32.91 2.68 0.60
C GLY A 408 -33.85 3.52 -0.26
N PHE A 409 -33.88 4.85 -0.06
CA PHE A 409 -34.67 5.74 -0.92
C PHE A 409 -34.28 5.62 -2.39
N GLY A 410 -32.97 5.68 -2.68
CA GLY A 410 -32.45 5.56 -4.04
C GLY A 410 -32.78 4.20 -4.65
N MET A 411 -32.64 3.12 -3.88
CA MET A 411 -32.97 1.77 -4.33
C MET A 411 -34.47 1.61 -4.64
N ALA A 412 -35.34 2.04 -3.73
CA ALA A 412 -36.79 1.92 -3.89
C ALA A 412 -37.31 2.77 -5.07
N THR A 413 -36.82 4.00 -5.22
CA THR A 413 -37.20 4.87 -6.35
C THR A 413 -36.65 4.34 -7.68
N HIS A 414 -35.47 3.72 -7.69
CA HIS A 414 -34.96 3.05 -8.87
C HIS A 414 -35.86 1.88 -9.28
N LEU A 415 -36.31 1.05 -8.33
CA LEU A 415 -37.24 -0.06 -8.62
C LEU A 415 -38.56 0.43 -9.24
N LEU A 416 -39.11 1.56 -8.79
CA LEU A 416 -40.28 2.17 -9.44
C LEU A 416 -40.00 2.50 -10.91
N ARG A 417 -38.86 3.12 -11.21
CA ARG A 417 -38.43 3.47 -12.59
C ARG A 417 -38.18 2.23 -13.45
N SER A 418 -37.85 1.11 -12.83
CA SER A 418 -37.69 -0.21 -13.45
C SER A 418 -39.01 -0.98 -13.57
N ASN A 419 -40.15 -0.30 -13.42
CA ASN A 419 -41.52 -0.81 -13.57
C ASN A 419 -41.98 -1.84 -12.52
N PHE A 420 -41.35 -1.88 -11.34
CA PHE A 420 -41.86 -2.65 -10.21
C PHE A 420 -42.93 -1.87 -9.43
N CYS A 421 -43.93 -2.57 -8.90
CA CYS A 421 -44.83 -2.00 -7.90
C CYS A 421 -44.17 -2.10 -6.53
N VAL A 422 -43.81 -0.95 -5.94
CA VAL A 422 -43.12 -0.90 -4.64
C VAL A 422 -44.02 -0.27 -3.60
N ILE A 423 -44.25 -0.99 -2.50
CA ILE A 423 -44.85 -0.47 -1.27
C ILE A 423 -43.75 -0.35 -0.21
N ALA A 424 -43.63 0.81 0.42
CA ALA A 424 -42.53 1.08 1.34
C ALA A 424 -42.95 1.56 2.73
N TYR A 425 -42.10 1.26 3.72
CA TYR A 425 -42.19 1.75 5.08
C TYR A 425 -40.85 2.34 5.55
N ASP A 426 -40.93 3.46 6.26
CA ASP A 426 -39.83 4.05 7.00
C ASP A 426 -40.37 4.68 8.28
N VAL A 427 -39.57 4.64 9.36
CA VAL A 427 -39.92 5.26 10.64
C VAL A 427 -39.99 6.79 10.52
N TYR A 428 -39.21 7.38 9.61
CA TYR A 428 -39.15 8.80 9.36
C TYR A 428 -40.19 9.23 8.32
N LYS A 429 -41.35 9.72 8.79
CA LYS A 429 -42.50 10.08 7.94
C LYS A 429 -42.19 10.99 6.74
N PRO A 430 -41.25 11.96 6.80
CA PRO A 430 -40.92 12.77 5.63
C PRO A 430 -40.36 11.97 4.43
N THR A 431 -39.59 10.90 4.63
CA THR A 431 -39.10 10.07 3.49
C THR A 431 -40.23 9.30 2.83
N LEU A 432 -41.24 8.87 3.59
CA LEU A 432 -42.45 8.27 3.02
C LEU A 432 -43.23 9.25 2.15
N SER A 433 -43.36 10.50 2.60
CA SER A 433 -44.03 11.55 1.82
C SER A 433 -43.29 11.81 0.50
N GLN A 434 -41.96 11.85 0.55
CA GLN A 434 -41.12 11.98 -0.66
C GLN A 434 -41.27 10.77 -1.59
N PHE A 435 -41.31 9.56 -1.04
CA PHE A 435 -41.45 8.34 -1.84
C PHE A 435 -42.82 8.24 -2.53
N ALA A 436 -43.89 8.65 -1.84
CA ALA A 436 -45.22 8.75 -2.42
C ALA A 436 -45.27 9.74 -3.59
N ASN A 437 -44.55 10.87 -3.48
CA ASN A 437 -44.44 11.86 -4.57
C ASN A 437 -43.70 11.32 -5.80
N GLU A 438 -42.79 10.35 -5.63
CA GLU A 438 -42.13 9.64 -6.73
C GLU A 438 -43.04 8.54 -7.36
N GLY A 439 -44.27 8.38 -6.86
CA GLY A 439 -45.24 7.40 -7.36
C GLY A 439 -45.23 6.05 -6.62
N GLY A 440 -44.49 5.95 -5.51
CA GLY A 440 -44.46 4.75 -4.67
C GLY A 440 -45.69 4.61 -3.78
N LEU A 441 -46.03 3.36 -3.43
CA LEU A 441 -47.04 3.08 -2.41
C LEU A 441 -46.39 3.15 -1.02
N ILE A 442 -47.14 3.56 0.00
CA ILE A 442 -46.66 3.61 1.39
C ILE A 442 -47.55 2.78 2.30
N GLY A 443 -46.92 2.09 3.27
CA GLY A 443 -47.62 1.40 4.36
C GLY A 443 -47.42 2.11 5.70
N SER A 444 -48.27 1.80 6.66
CA SER A 444 -48.22 2.34 8.02
C SER A 444 -47.31 1.56 8.97
N SER A 445 -46.92 0.33 8.60
CA SER A 445 -46.04 -0.55 9.39
C SER A 445 -45.26 -1.57 8.53
N PRO A 446 -44.19 -2.18 9.07
CA PRO A 446 -43.52 -3.34 8.44
C PRO A 446 -44.47 -4.49 8.10
N ALA A 447 -45.39 -4.83 9.00
CA ALA A 447 -46.42 -5.87 8.80
C ALA A 447 -47.34 -5.60 7.61
N GLU A 448 -47.73 -4.34 7.40
CA GLU A 448 -48.58 -3.95 6.27
C GLU A 448 -47.81 -4.02 4.95
N VAL A 449 -46.56 -3.55 4.95
CA VAL A 449 -45.69 -3.54 3.77
C VAL A 449 -45.27 -4.94 3.32
N SER A 450 -45.20 -5.91 4.23
CA SER A 450 -44.86 -7.29 3.91
C SER A 450 -46.04 -8.12 3.39
N LYS A 451 -47.26 -7.56 3.34
CA LYS A 451 -48.46 -8.29 2.94
C LYS A 451 -48.59 -8.41 1.41
N ASP A 452 -48.78 -9.63 0.93
CA ASP A 452 -49.01 -9.97 -0.48
C ASP A 452 -47.91 -9.39 -1.42
N VAL A 453 -46.65 -9.47 -0.97
CA VAL A 453 -45.46 -9.12 -1.76
C VAL A 453 -44.71 -10.38 -2.18
N ASP A 454 -44.10 -10.35 -3.36
CA ASP A 454 -43.28 -11.46 -3.87
C ASP A 454 -41.88 -11.43 -3.25
N VAL A 455 -41.36 -10.21 -3.00
CA VAL A 455 -40.05 -9.95 -2.40
C VAL A 455 -40.18 -8.85 -1.36
N LEU A 456 -39.61 -9.08 -0.17
CA LEU A 456 -39.46 -8.07 0.87
C LEU A 456 -37.98 -7.67 0.98
N VAL A 457 -37.67 -6.41 0.68
CA VAL A 457 -36.34 -5.83 0.87
C VAL A 457 -36.27 -5.14 2.22
N ILE A 458 -35.27 -5.48 3.02
CA ILE A 458 -34.99 -4.85 4.31
C ILE A 458 -33.65 -4.13 4.21
N MET A 459 -33.66 -2.80 4.32
CA MET A 459 -32.49 -1.94 4.18
C MET A 459 -32.35 -1.03 5.40
N VAL A 460 -31.83 -1.59 6.49
CA VAL A 460 -31.66 -0.93 7.80
C VAL A 460 -30.20 -0.90 8.25
N THR A 461 -29.89 -0.16 9.31
CA THR A 461 -28.50 0.18 9.68
C THR A 461 -27.80 -0.92 10.46
N ASN A 462 -28.53 -1.65 11.31
CA ASN A 462 -27.97 -2.62 12.24
C ASN A 462 -28.92 -3.79 12.56
N GLU A 463 -28.39 -4.78 13.27
CA GLU A 463 -29.10 -6.00 13.71
C GLU A 463 -30.36 -5.71 14.55
N ALA A 464 -30.30 -4.79 15.51
CA ALA A 464 -31.44 -4.44 16.35
C ALA A 464 -32.61 -3.84 15.53
N GLN A 465 -32.30 -3.02 14.52
CA GLN A 465 -33.32 -2.52 13.60
C GLN A 465 -33.89 -3.65 12.73
N ALA A 466 -33.04 -4.58 12.25
CA ALA A 466 -33.49 -5.72 11.46
C ALA A 466 -34.42 -6.64 12.27
N GLU A 467 -34.08 -6.93 13.52
CA GLU A 467 -34.94 -7.69 14.43
C GLU A 467 -36.25 -6.96 14.72
N SER A 468 -36.21 -5.64 14.96
CA SER A 468 -37.41 -4.85 15.22
C SER A 468 -38.38 -4.83 14.03
N VAL A 469 -37.87 -4.70 12.79
CA VAL A 469 -38.75 -4.69 11.61
C VAL A 469 -39.26 -6.08 11.24
N LEU A 470 -38.57 -7.16 11.63
CA LEU A 470 -39.01 -8.52 11.39
C LEU A 470 -39.98 -9.02 12.47
N TYR A 471 -39.63 -8.85 13.74
CA TYR A 471 -40.25 -9.52 14.89
C TYR A 471 -40.83 -8.58 15.95
N GLY A 472 -40.77 -7.25 15.76
CA GLY A 472 -41.43 -6.32 16.68
C GLY A 472 -42.96 -6.42 16.61
N ASP A 473 -43.66 -5.70 17.50
CA ASP A 473 -45.14 -5.73 17.60
C ASP A 473 -45.88 -5.47 16.27
N LEU A 474 -45.25 -4.71 15.35
CA LEU A 474 -45.75 -4.43 14.00
C LEU A 474 -44.79 -4.95 12.91
N GLY A 475 -44.04 -6.01 13.23
CA GLY A 475 -43.01 -6.61 12.39
C GLY A 475 -43.57 -7.31 11.16
N ALA A 476 -42.71 -7.48 10.16
CA ALA A 476 -43.05 -8.09 8.88
C ALA A 476 -43.39 -9.58 8.99
N VAL A 477 -42.95 -10.26 10.05
CA VAL A 477 -43.11 -11.69 10.29
C VAL A 477 -43.97 -11.90 11.54
N SER A 478 -44.92 -12.83 11.44
CA SER A 478 -45.76 -13.28 12.57
C SER A 478 -45.06 -14.38 13.37
N ASP A 479 -45.49 -14.62 14.60
CA ASP A 479 -44.94 -15.70 15.46
C ASP A 479 -45.13 -17.12 14.88
N GLU A 480 -46.08 -17.31 13.96
CA GLU A 480 -46.28 -18.60 13.28
C GLU A 480 -45.19 -18.88 12.22
N PRO A 481 -44.58 -20.08 12.21
CA PRO A 481 -43.58 -20.44 11.22
C PRO A 481 -44.13 -20.34 9.80
N LYS A 482 -43.47 -19.54 8.96
CA LYS A 482 -43.72 -19.44 7.52
C LYS A 482 -42.56 -20.05 6.75
N ASP A 483 -42.83 -20.65 5.58
CA ASP A 483 -41.78 -21.09 4.65
C ASP A 483 -41.17 -19.90 3.88
N LEU A 484 -40.50 -19.00 4.62
CA LEU A 484 -39.81 -17.85 4.06
C LEU A 484 -38.42 -18.25 3.58
N LYS A 485 -38.04 -17.74 2.41
CA LYS A 485 -36.70 -17.92 1.84
C LYS A 485 -35.91 -16.63 2.03
N LEU A 486 -34.69 -16.76 2.56
CA LEU A 486 -33.82 -15.63 2.87
C LEU A 486 -32.73 -15.48 1.81
N VAL A 487 -32.44 -14.22 1.46
CA VAL A 487 -31.28 -13.82 0.66
C VAL A 487 -30.47 -12.81 1.46
N ASP A 488 -29.20 -13.11 1.63
CA ASP A 488 -28.19 -12.19 2.12
C ASP A 488 -27.63 -11.42 0.93
N ALA A 489 -27.68 -10.08 0.94
CA ALA A 489 -27.33 -9.26 -0.22
C ALA A 489 -26.63 -7.94 0.17
N PRO A 490 -25.44 -7.98 0.80
CA PRO A 490 -24.66 -6.78 1.03
C PRO A 490 -24.37 -6.03 -0.27
N VAL A 491 -24.39 -4.70 -0.15
CA VAL A 491 -24.26 -3.79 -1.29
C VAL A 491 -23.03 -2.89 -1.17
N SER A 492 -22.51 -2.46 -2.32
CA SER A 492 -21.44 -1.46 -2.44
C SER A 492 -21.76 -0.47 -3.57
N GLY A 493 -21.35 0.79 -3.43
CA GLY A 493 -21.52 1.83 -4.46
C GLY A 493 -22.07 3.17 -3.96
N GLY A 494 -22.59 3.20 -2.73
CA GLY A 494 -23.10 4.43 -2.11
C GLY A 494 -24.40 4.95 -2.72
N VAL A 495 -24.89 6.08 -2.18
CA VAL A 495 -26.22 6.64 -2.47
C VAL A 495 -26.43 6.92 -3.96
N LYS A 496 -25.40 7.46 -4.63
CA LYS A 496 -25.48 7.80 -6.06
C LYS A 496 -25.75 6.55 -6.90
N ARG A 497 -24.96 5.48 -6.73
CA ARG A 497 -25.15 4.22 -7.47
C ARG A 497 -26.45 3.51 -7.09
N ALA A 498 -26.88 3.61 -5.84
CA ALA A 498 -28.19 3.11 -5.40
C ALA A 498 -29.34 3.73 -6.19
N SER A 499 -29.34 5.06 -6.37
CA SER A 499 -30.38 5.77 -7.14
C SER A 499 -30.38 5.45 -8.65
N MET A 500 -29.23 4.99 -9.16
CA MET A 500 -29.03 4.66 -10.56
C MET A 500 -29.24 3.17 -10.86
N GLY A 501 -29.46 2.32 -9.84
CA GLY A 501 -29.52 0.87 -10.01
C GLY A 501 -28.20 0.24 -10.43
N THR A 502 -27.08 0.92 -10.15
CA THR A 502 -25.75 0.48 -10.57
C THR A 502 -24.91 -0.01 -9.40
N LEU A 503 -25.54 -0.56 -8.36
CA LEU A 503 -24.80 -1.10 -7.20
C LEU A 503 -23.96 -2.32 -7.60
N THR A 504 -22.97 -2.60 -6.78
CA THR A 504 -22.40 -3.94 -6.70
C THR A 504 -23.12 -4.68 -5.59
N ILE A 505 -23.79 -5.79 -5.91
CA ILE A 505 -24.51 -6.64 -4.95
C ILE A 505 -23.80 -7.99 -4.89
N ILE A 506 -23.55 -8.47 -3.66
CA ILE A 506 -22.95 -9.78 -3.41
C ILE A 506 -24.00 -10.62 -2.70
N ALA A 507 -24.78 -11.38 -3.48
CA ALA A 507 -25.92 -12.14 -2.99
C ALA A 507 -25.54 -13.57 -2.60
N SER A 508 -26.18 -14.13 -1.57
CA SER A 508 -26.14 -15.54 -1.24
C SER A 508 -27.45 -16.00 -0.60
N GLY A 509 -27.79 -17.28 -0.76
CA GLY A 509 -29.07 -17.83 -0.34
C GLY A 509 -29.27 -19.23 -0.90
N THR A 510 -30.46 -19.80 -0.75
CA THR A 510 -30.83 -21.01 -1.49
C THR A 510 -31.08 -20.66 -2.96
N ASP A 511 -30.87 -21.61 -3.87
CA ASP A 511 -31.18 -21.43 -5.30
C ASP A 511 -32.63 -20.98 -5.50
N GLU A 512 -33.55 -21.52 -4.70
CA GLU A 512 -34.95 -21.10 -4.70
C GLU A 512 -35.10 -19.62 -4.33
N ALA A 513 -34.50 -19.17 -3.23
CA ALA A 513 -34.57 -17.76 -2.79
C ALA A 513 -34.01 -16.81 -3.85
N LEU A 514 -32.88 -17.19 -4.45
CA LEU A 514 -32.18 -16.40 -5.44
C LEU A 514 -32.96 -16.32 -6.76
N LYS A 515 -33.59 -17.41 -7.21
CA LYS A 515 -34.47 -17.39 -8.41
C LYS A 515 -35.74 -16.56 -8.20
N HIS A 516 -36.26 -16.46 -6.98
CA HIS A 516 -37.42 -15.61 -6.70
C HIS A 516 -37.07 -14.12 -6.62
N SER A 517 -35.81 -13.78 -6.33
CA SER A 517 -35.37 -12.39 -6.12
C SER A 517 -34.43 -11.86 -7.21
N GLY A 518 -33.94 -12.71 -8.12
CA GLY A 518 -32.90 -12.36 -9.08
C GLY A 518 -33.24 -11.19 -10.00
N SER A 519 -34.51 -11.04 -10.41
CA SER A 519 -34.97 -9.88 -11.19
C SER A 519 -34.86 -8.55 -10.41
N VAL A 520 -35.15 -8.58 -9.11
CA VAL A 520 -34.99 -7.41 -8.21
C VAL A 520 -33.52 -7.10 -7.96
N LEU A 521 -32.71 -8.13 -7.69
CA LEU A 521 -31.27 -7.98 -7.47
C LEU A 521 -30.58 -7.42 -8.73
N SER A 522 -30.91 -7.95 -9.91
CA SER A 522 -30.39 -7.48 -11.19
C SER A 522 -30.82 -6.04 -11.47
N ALA A 523 -32.08 -5.67 -11.22
CA ALA A 523 -32.54 -4.30 -11.42
C ALA A 523 -31.82 -3.27 -10.53
N LEU A 524 -31.29 -3.69 -9.38
CA LEU A 524 -30.58 -2.82 -8.45
C LEU A 524 -29.05 -2.78 -8.68
N SER A 525 -28.53 -3.61 -9.59
CA SER A 525 -27.09 -3.81 -9.73
C SER A 525 -26.56 -3.65 -11.16
N GLU A 526 -25.37 -3.06 -11.24
CA GLU A 526 -24.51 -3.15 -12.43
C GLU A 526 -23.63 -4.40 -12.35
N LYS A 527 -23.25 -4.81 -11.13
CA LYS A 527 -22.50 -6.04 -10.87
C LYS A 527 -23.21 -6.86 -9.82
N LEU A 528 -23.67 -8.06 -10.20
CA LEU A 528 -24.25 -9.04 -9.29
C LEU A 528 -23.32 -10.25 -9.17
N TYR A 529 -22.91 -10.55 -7.94
CA TYR A 529 -22.15 -11.75 -7.61
C TYR A 529 -23.05 -12.69 -6.81
N VAL A 530 -23.16 -13.96 -7.18
CA VAL A 530 -23.84 -14.97 -6.35
C VAL A 530 -22.81 -15.89 -5.70
N ILE A 531 -22.77 -15.90 -4.38
CA ILE A 531 -21.85 -16.69 -3.57
C ILE A 531 -22.58 -17.91 -3.00
N LYS A 532 -22.12 -19.11 -3.35
CA LYS A 532 -22.55 -20.37 -2.75
C LYS A 532 -22.13 -20.46 -1.29
N GLY A 533 -22.85 -21.26 -0.50
CA GLY A 533 -22.64 -21.41 0.95
C GLY A 533 -23.84 -20.98 1.80
N GLY A 534 -24.94 -20.57 1.17
CA GLY A 534 -26.16 -20.14 1.85
C GLY A 534 -26.08 -18.72 2.41
N CYS A 535 -27.04 -18.36 3.25
CA CYS A 535 -27.07 -17.04 3.89
C CYS A 535 -25.81 -16.82 4.73
N GLY A 536 -25.21 -15.63 4.64
CA GLY A 536 -23.98 -15.26 5.33
C GLY A 536 -22.73 -15.33 4.44
N ALA A 537 -22.76 -16.07 3.32
CA ALA A 537 -21.62 -16.15 2.41
C ALA A 537 -21.33 -14.80 1.70
N GLY A 538 -22.37 -14.11 1.23
CA GLY A 538 -22.24 -12.77 0.65
C GLY A 538 -21.73 -11.75 1.68
N SER A 539 -22.32 -11.75 2.87
CA SER A 539 -21.87 -10.95 4.01
C SER A 539 -20.44 -11.27 4.43
N GLY A 540 -20.00 -12.53 4.31
CA GLY A 540 -18.62 -12.92 4.55
C GLY A 540 -17.64 -12.28 3.57
N VAL A 541 -17.97 -12.20 2.27
CA VAL A 541 -17.13 -11.47 1.28
C VAL A 541 -17.07 -9.99 1.64
N LYS A 542 -18.23 -9.41 1.99
CA LYS A 542 -18.31 -8.00 2.40
C LYS A 542 -17.48 -7.74 3.66
N MET A 543 -17.51 -8.61 4.64
CA MET A 543 -16.69 -8.53 5.86
C MET A 543 -15.20 -8.49 5.52
N VAL A 544 -14.71 -9.39 4.66
CA VAL A 544 -13.30 -9.40 4.23
C VAL A 544 -12.93 -8.10 3.51
N ASN A 545 -13.80 -7.58 2.65
CA ASN A 545 -13.60 -6.27 2.03
C ASN A 545 -13.54 -5.15 3.06
N GLN A 546 -14.41 -5.15 4.07
CA GLN A 546 -14.43 -4.10 5.10
C GLN A 546 -13.23 -4.21 6.06
N LEU A 547 -12.69 -5.40 6.32
CA LEU A 547 -11.41 -5.60 7.02
C LEU A 547 -10.30 -4.82 6.30
N LEU A 548 -10.09 -5.10 5.02
CA LEU A 548 -9.04 -4.45 4.22
C LEU A 548 -9.26 -2.95 4.12
N ALA A 549 -10.49 -2.53 3.82
CA ALA A 549 -10.87 -1.14 3.76
C ALA A 549 -10.54 -0.38 5.07
N GLY A 550 -10.91 -0.94 6.22
CA GLY A 550 -10.62 -0.33 7.53
C GLY A 550 -9.12 -0.23 7.81
N VAL A 551 -8.36 -1.31 7.58
CA VAL A 551 -6.91 -1.32 7.78
C VAL A 551 -6.22 -0.33 6.84
N HIS A 552 -6.62 -0.25 5.57
CA HIS A 552 -6.03 0.67 4.59
C HIS A 552 -6.28 2.15 4.93
N ILE A 553 -7.43 2.49 5.53
CA ILE A 553 -7.68 3.85 6.02
C ILE A 553 -6.76 4.17 7.19
N ALA A 554 -6.69 3.26 8.17
CA ALA A 554 -5.86 3.47 9.35
C ALA A 554 -4.37 3.54 9.00
N SER A 555 -3.91 2.71 8.07
CA SER A 555 -2.52 2.73 7.59
C SER A 555 -2.21 3.95 6.74
N ALA A 556 -3.16 4.43 5.92
CA ALA A 556 -3.02 5.71 5.23
C ALA A 556 -2.84 6.86 6.23
N ALA A 557 -3.62 6.87 7.32
CA ALA A 557 -3.50 7.88 8.35
C ALA A 557 -2.14 7.81 9.08
N GLU A 558 -1.69 6.61 9.48
CA GLU A 558 -0.37 6.37 10.08
C GLU A 558 0.78 6.79 9.15
N ALA A 559 0.70 6.45 7.86
CA ALA A 559 1.70 6.79 6.85
C ALA A 559 1.82 8.30 6.60
N MET A 560 0.68 8.99 6.45
CA MET A 560 0.66 10.44 6.22
C MET A 560 1.11 11.21 7.45
N ALA A 561 0.74 10.75 8.64
CA ALA A 561 1.20 11.29 9.91
C ALA A 561 2.72 11.14 10.09
N PHE A 562 3.25 9.94 9.80
CA PHE A 562 4.68 9.68 9.84
C PHE A 562 5.44 10.51 8.80
N GLY A 563 4.93 10.63 7.58
CA GLY A 563 5.50 11.49 6.55
C GLY A 563 5.57 12.97 6.97
N ALA A 564 4.50 13.48 7.60
CA ALA A 564 4.50 14.82 8.17
C ALA A 564 5.54 14.96 9.30
N ARG A 565 5.65 13.97 10.20
CA ARG A 565 6.67 13.93 11.26
C ARG A 565 8.10 13.96 10.73
N LEU A 566 8.33 13.33 9.57
CA LEU A 566 9.61 13.33 8.86
C LEU A 566 9.90 14.65 8.11
N GLY A 567 8.97 15.62 8.14
CA GLY A 567 9.10 16.92 7.49
C GLY A 567 8.81 16.90 5.99
N LEU A 568 8.09 15.89 5.49
CA LEU A 568 7.72 15.81 4.08
C LEU A 568 6.51 16.71 3.77
N ASN A 569 6.48 17.26 2.56
CA ASN A 569 5.27 17.88 2.03
C ASN A 569 4.21 16.80 1.80
N THR A 570 3.12 16.83 2.58
CA THR A 570 2.09 15.79 2.56
C THR A 570 1.33 15.72 1.23
N ARG A 571 1.17 16.84 0.51
CA ARG A 571 0.51 16.83 -0.81
C ARG A 571 1.37 16.13 -1.86
N LEU A 572 2.67 16.43 -1.88
CA LEU A 572 3.61 15.73 -2.75
C LEU A 572 3.78 14.26 -2.35
N LEU A 573 3.76 13.96 -1.04
CA LEU A 573 3.78 12.58 -0.54
C LEU A 573 2.58 11.79 -1.04
N PHE A 574 1.38 12.37 -0.97
CA PHE A 574 0.16 11.78 -1.53
C PHE A 574 0.31 11.47 -3.03
N ASP A 575 0.79 12.42 -3.81
CA ASP A 575 0.99 12.24 -5.26
C ASP A 575 2.00 11.13 -5.57
N VAL A 576 3.11 11.06 -4.81
CA VAL A 576 4.11 9.99 -4.98
C VAL A 576 3.52 8.63 -4.62
N ILE A 577 2.86 8.51 -3.47
CA ILE A 577 2.34 7.21 -2.99
C ILE A 577 1.28 6.66 -3.96
N THR A 578 0.40 7.52 -4.48
CA THR A 578 -0.63 7.16 -5.48
C THR A 578 -0.03 6.48 -6.73
N ASN A 579 1.25 6.72 -7.01
CA ASN A 579 1.96 6.13 -8.15
C ASN A 579 2.95 5.02 -7.76
N SER A 580 2.92 4.55 -6.51
CA SER A 580 3.83 3.55 -5.93
C SER A 580 3.10 2.29 -5.45
N GLY A 581 3.83 1.26 -5.02
CA GLY A 581 3.24 0.02 -4.52
C GLY A 581 2.50 0.16 -3.18
N GLY A 582 2.70 1.28 -2.46
CA GLY A 582 1.97 1.59 -1.22
C GLY A 582 0.54 2.12 -1.43
N THR A 583 0.08 2.31 -2.67
CA THR A 583 -1.27 2.85 -2.93
C THR A 583 -2.39 1.85 -2.60
N SER A 584 -3.54 2.38 -2.21
CA SER A 584 -4.79 1.63 -2.08
C SER A 584 -5.98 2.48 -2.49
N TRP A 585 -7.12 1.82 -2.76
CA TRP A 585 -8.35 2.55 -3.07
C TRP A 585 -8.73 3.54 -1.96
N MET A 586 -8.54 3.12 -0.69
CA MET A 586 -8.79 3.98 0.46
C MET A 586 -7.76 5.11 0.59
N PHE A 587 -6.49 4.89 0.24
CA PHE A 587 -5.49 5.95 0.23
C PHE A 587 -5.90 7.05 -0.74
N GLU A 588 -6.17 6.70 -2.00
CA GLU A 588 -6.56 7.63 -3.06
C GLU A 588 -7.88 8.35 -2.74
N ASN A 589 -8.83 7.65 -2.12
CA ASN A 589 -10.15 8.21 -1.84
C ASN A 589 -10.22 9.03 -0.55
N ARG A 590 -9.38 8.74 0.46
CA ARG A 590 -9.50 9.36 1.80
C ARG A 590 -8.44 10.40 2.10
N VAL A 591 -7.20 10.21 1.62
CA VAL A 591 -6.09 11.15 1.89
C VAL A 591 -6.32 12.55 1.33
N PRO A 592 -6.96 12.77 0.16
CA PRO A 592 -7.27 14.13 -0.31
C PRO A 592 -8.02 14.97 0.73
N HIS A 593 -9.03 14.40 1.39
CA HIS A 593 -9.78 15.07 2.45
C HIS A 593 -8.93 15.38 3.69
N MET A 594 -7.96 14.51 3.98
CA MET A 594 -7.02 14.70 5.09
C MET A 594 -6.04 15.86 4.82
N VAL A 595 -5.56 16.00 3.58
CA VAL A 595 -4.58 17.05 3.22
C VAL A 595 -5.23 18.40 2.92
N ASP A 596 -6.48 18.40 2.45
CA ASP A 596 -7.24 19.62 2.14
C ASP A 596 -7.95 20.23 3.37
N ASN A 597 -7.87 19.58 4.53
CA ASN A 597 -8.64 19.89 5.74
C ASN A 597 -10.17 19.95 5.47
N ASP A 598 -10.63 19.13 4.53
CA ASP A 598 -12.05 19.00 4.21
C ASP A 598 -12.70 17.99 5.16
N TYR A 599 -13.31 18.51 6.23
CA TYR A 599 -14.00 17.72 7.25
C TYR A 599 -15.49 17.54 6.96
N THR A 600 -15.91 17.70 5.70
CA THR A 600 -17.28 17.39 5.27
C THR A 600 -17.56 15.90 5.53
N PRO A 601 -18.63 15.54 6.26
CA PRO A 601 -18.91 14.16 6.59
C PRO A 601 -19.43 13.39 5.36
N LEU A 602 -18.51 12.87 4.55
CA LEU A 602 -18.82 12.01 3.39
C LEU A 602 -18.98 10.53 3.80
N SER A 603 -18.45 10.15 4.96
CA SER A 603 -18.65 8.86 5.63
C SER A 603 -18.44 9.07 7.13
N SER A 604 -19.27 8.46 7.97
CA SER A 604 -19.02 8.50 9.42
C SER A 604 -17.88 7.56 9.79
N LEU A 605 -17.14 7.93 10.83
CA LEU A 605 -16.16 7.05 11.46
C LEU A 605 -16.86 5.83 12.09
N ASP A 606 -18.08 6.01 12.59
CA ASP A 606 -18.93 4.95 13.17
C ASP A 606 -19.22 3.79 12.21
N ILE A 607 -19.21 4.02 10.89
CA ILE A 607 -19.34 2.93 9.91
C ILE A 607 -18.18 1.94 10.05
N PHE A 608 -16.95 2.42 10.21
CA PHE A 608 -15.78 1.56 10.36
C PHE A 608 -15.67 0.96 11.75
N VAL A 609 -16.15 1.65 12.79
CA VAL A 609 -16.35 1.06 14.12
C VAL A 609 -17.31 -0.13 14.03
N LYS A 610 -18.46 0.03 13.37
CA LYS A 610 -19.42 -1.05 13.17
C LYS A 610 -18.82 -2.20 12.36
N ASP A 611 -18.24 -1.91 11.21
CA ASP A 611 -17.75 -2.93 10.28
C ASP A 611 -16.55 -3.72 10.82
N LEU A 612 -15.57 -3.04 11.42
CA LEU A 612 -14.46 -3.73 12.08
C LEU A 612 -14.90 -4.41 13.39
N GLY A 613 -15.96 -3.92 14.04
CA GLY A 613 -16.63 -4.62 15.13
C GLY A 613 -17.20 -5.97 14.70
N ILE A 614 -17.80 -6.06 13.50
CA ILE A 614 -18.25 -7.33 12.90
C ILE A 614 -17.05 -8.24 12.65
N VAL A 615 -15.98 -7.72 12.02
CA VAL A 615 -14.73 -8.47 11.79
C VAL A 615 -14.16 -9.03 13.10
N SER A 616 -14.13 -8.21 14.17
CA SER A 616 -13.62 -8.61 15.49
C SER A 616 -14.46 -9.70 16.17
N ARG A 617 -15.79 -9.69 15.98
CA ARG A 617 -16.65 -10.76 16.49
C ARG A 617 -16.46 -12.05 15.70
N GLU A 618 -16.42 -11.96 14.38
CA GLU A 618 -16.22 -13.12 13.50
C GLU A 618 -14.87 -13.79 13.69
N CYS A 619 -13.80 -13.01 13.90
CA CYS A 619 -12.47 -13.57 14.16
C CYS A 619 -12.45 -14.38 15.47
N SER A 620 -13.17 -13.89 16.49
CA SER A 620 -13.31 -14.56 17.78
C SER A 620 -14.14 -15.83 17.67
N TYR A 621 -15.27 -15.77 16.95
CA TYR A 621 -16.14 -16.91 16.68
C TYR A 621 -15.40 -18.02 15.91
N ARG A 622 -14.62 -17.64 14.88
CA ARG A 622 -13.90 -18.57 14.00
C ARG A 622 -12.51 -18.97 14.51
N LYS A 623 -12.04 -18.34 15.59
CA LYS A 623 -10.70 -18.51 16.18
C LYS A 623 -9.57 -18.23 15.20
N VAL A 624 -9.73 -17.21 14.36
CA VAL A 624 -8.69 -16.71 13.46
C VAL A 624 -8.11 -15.44 14.08
N PRO A 625 -6.82 -15.41 14.47
CA PRO A 625 -6.24 -14.20 15.04
C PRO A 625 -6.03 -13.14 13.95
N LEU A 626 -6.65 -11.96 14.09
CA LEU A 626 -6.53 -10.84 13.16
C LEU A 626 -5.90 -9.63 13.86
N HIS A 627 -4.59 -9.66 14.07
CA HIS A 627 -3.93 -8.65 14.92
C HIS A 627 -3.92 -7.26 14.27
N ILE A 628 -3.67 -7.14 12.96
CA ILE A 628 -3.62 -5.83 12.30
C ILE A 628 -5.02 -5.22 12.19
N ALA A 629 -6.03 -6.03 11.87
CA ALA A 629 -7.43 -5.60 11.89
C ALA A 629 -7.87 -5.19 13.30
N THR A 630 -7.42 -5.88 14.34
CA THR A 630 -7.72 -5.54 15.74
C THR A 630 -7.11 -4.19 16.13
N VAL A 631 -5.85 -3.94 15.78
CA VAL A 631 -5.22 -2.62 16.03
C VAL A 631 -5.95 -1.52 15.27
N ALA A 632 -6.26 -1.72 14.00
CA ALA A 632 -7.04 -0.76 13.22
C ALA A 632 -8.39 -0.46 13.90
N TYR A 633 -9.09 -1.49 14.37
CA TYR A 633 -10.36 -1.32 15.10
C TYR A 633 -10.21 -0.47 16.36
N GLN A 634 -9.17 -0.69 17.16
CA GLN A 634 -8.91 0.11 18.36
C GLN A 634 -8.58 1.58 18.03
N LEU A 635 -7.91 1.86 16.90
CA LEU A 635 -7.68 3.22 16.44
C LEU A 635 -9.00 3.92 16.07
N PHE A 636 -9.91 3.22 15.39
CA PHE A 636 -11.25 3.77 15.12
C PHE A 636 -12.05 3.99 16.41
N LEU A 637 -12.02 3.05 17.36
CA LEU A 637 -12.70 3.25 18.65
C LEU A 637 -12.15 4.46 19.42
N SER A 638 -10.82 4.62 19.43
CA SER A 638 -10.17 5.78 20.07
C SER A 638 -10.63 7.08 19.40
N GLY A 639 -10.66 7.10 18.07
CA GLY A 639 -11.16 8.26 17.33
C GLY A 639 -12.64 8.55 17.59
N ALA A 640 -13.48 7.52 17.75
CA ALA A 640 -14.89 7.69 18.09
C ALA A 640 -15.08 8.35 19.46
N VAL A 641 -14.28 7.93 20.45
CA VAL A 641 -14.30 8.49 21.81
C VAL A 641 -13.88 9.96 21.84
N GLU A 642 -12.89 10.32 21.03
CA GLU A 642 -12.44 11.71 20.88
C GLU A 642 -13.42 12.59 20.08
N GLY A 643 -14.47 12.00 19.48
CA GLY A 643 -15.41 12.70 18.62
C GLY A 643 -14.78 13.16 17.31
N VAL A 644 -13.63 12.59 16.92
CA VAL A 644 -12.96 12.96 15.67
C VAL A 644 -13.72 12.37 14.48
N LYS A 645 -13.83 13.16 13.42
CA LYS A 645 -14.36 12.65 12.15
C LYS A 645 -13.33 11.72 11.51
N ILE A 646 -13.78 10.87 10.58
CA ILE A 646 -12.90 9.87 9.94
C ILE A 646 -11.65 10.50 9.28
N PHE A 647 -11.78 11.71 8.73
CA PHE A 647 -10.68 12.44 8.09
C PHE A 647 -9.74 13.13 9.10
N SER A 648 -10.16 13.18 10.37
CA SER A 648 -9.36 13.61 11.52
C SER A 648 -8.69 12.43 12.22
N LEU A 649 -8.78 11.19 11.68
CA LEU A 649 -8.06 10.03 12.23
C LEU A 649 -6.54 10.24 12.21
N ILE A 650 -6.01 11.00 11.23
CA ILE A 650 -4.63 11.49 11.26
C ILE A 650 -4.36 12.25 12.56
N ILE A 651 -5.27 13.12 13.00
CA ILE A 651 -5.11 13.93 14.21
C ILE A 651 -5.05 13.00 15.44
N SER A 652 -5.95 12.03 15.54
CA SER A 652 -5.94 11.06 16.66
C SER A 652 -4.64 10.23 16.71
N ILE A 653 -4.12 9.80 15.54
CA ILE A 653 -2.83 9.07 15.45
C ILE A 653 -1.61 9.99 15.70
N CYS A 654 -1.64 11.23 15.18
CA CYS A 654 -0.60 12.26 15.35
C CYS A 654 -0.54 12.85 16.76
N CYS A 655 -1.65 12.82 17.51
CA CYS A 655 -1.79 13.48 18.80
C CYS A 655 -1.65 12.53 20.00
N ILE A 656 -1.14 11.31 19.79
CA ILE A 656 -0.52 10.57 20.90
C ILE A 656 0.78 11.34 21.24
N PRO A 657 0.87 11.96 22.43
CA PRO A 657 1.87 12.98 22.76
C PRO A 657 3.32 12.54 22.68
#